data_AF-D2VAN9-F1
#
_entry.id   AF-D2VAN9-F1
#
_cell.length_a   1.000
_cell.length_b   1.000
_cell.length_c   1.000
_cell.angle_alpha   90.00
_cell.angle_beta   90.00
_cell.angle_gamma   90.00
#
_symmetry.space_group_name_H-M   'P 1'
#
loop_
_entity.id
_entity.type
_entity.pdbx_description
1 polymer ?
#
loop_
_entity_poly.entity_id
_entity_poly.type
_entity_poly.pdbx_seq_one_letter_code
_entity_poly.pdbx_strand_id
1 'polypeptide(L)'
;MSSSNCFFHISNVKASSEKPFEIKVDSTIVFSSTEDIDKKTVTHDIPIPKFASVHNVYMNILAPLNGLDELERYNLSNKGTHFIIDPTRSSNPVKQCFDESGSTQSPSLNTTNTSGSASPRALTPTKKTTATSTSSILGVKSTVKSSPTTTTSSTASSSSQATNSPRQPTTTSNIRVPVSSVKPTTESQSTSSTTPRQTGDLSGRGEVSFESVFDGVGNAETTLTFWLYGVEASVRYPFRILIDGFCLFRCEHDAEKTKVQIKVKEPKFSPEHKINLSVDMPMKTGVTNQDVKRIVNEKRYNLSASGKFFLIDFAKKEDSTQYAKVIQSTIESFSGYEQPELYEENKFEKRNDDSTPAVQTTISSTPLVFDEYQVDASNLTAEQREKLLKVQSLEDKGILDKAEADFERKNIIGDNKLLSFPKKTQTVDEKQPEKQPEPVKQPEPEIQKVKTPRQETSTVKQPEFIELKLFLCNIKASSSQPFQLIYKPENAVMISLTEDVSPEKIICVKGEIPSNPSGDTIAPLVIDMPKVGVKLEHSLNLKNGRFAMIGVSDNTAGKVVCRQQNDENFEGFIQDSGPKEEPSKILVHFSGIPASTEQPFLIYINDKQAYKREEPLKKRQKGCINGDIPKNKRINPDSEANHVVSVKVEAPMVSPNAKVVAVDLTNNGTHVFVSCNQETNEIIIKQGHEENSKEEDLRVCEEVGANKSISSAPQTEQPSAGKKLTEQDIELLKKLADLKNAGILTETEYELKKKDILFGN
;
A
#
# COMPACT_ATOMS: atom_id res chain seq x y z
N MET A 1 4.03 18.41 3.48
CA MET A 1 3.19 18.14 2.30
C MET A 1 2.46 19.41 1.92
N SER A 2 2.05 19.60 0.68
CA SER A 2 1.09 20.65 0.31
C SER A 2 -0.30 20.04 0.36
N SER A 3 -1.33 20.68 0.91
CA SER A 3 -2.71 20.24 0.73
C SER A 3 -3.31 20.91 -0.51
N SER A 4 -4.33 20.30 -1.10
CA SER A 4 -5.23 20.98 -2.02
C SER A 4 -6.65 20.85 -1.54
N ASN A 5 -7.35 21.98 -1.57
CA ASN A 5 -8.70 22.07 -1.07
C ASN A 5 -9.62 21.61 -2.21
N CYS A 6 -10.35 20.52 -1.96
CA CYS A 6 -11.43 20.07 -2.82
C CYS A 6 -12.74 20.66 -2.35
N PHE A 7 -13.56 21.12 -3.31
CA PHE A 7 -14.85 21.75 -3.06
C PHE A 7 -15.95 20.87 -3.67
N PHE A 8 -16.82 20.31 -2.83
CA PHE A 8 -17.95 19.47 -3.24
C PHE A 8 -19.23 20.29 -3.20
N HIS A 9 -19.74 20.66 -4.36
CA HIS A 9 -21.01 21.35 -4.55
C HIS A 9 -22.12 20.31 -4.76
N ILE A 10 -22.81 19.98 -3.67
CA ILE A 10 -23.81 18.93 -3.59
C ILE A 10 -25.20 19.55 -3.74
N SER A 11 -26.05 18.98 -4.58
CA SER A 11 -27.44 19.43 -4.76
C SER A 11 -28.38 18.27 -5.06
N ASN A 12 -29.64 18.39 -4.61
CA ASN A 12 -30.72 17.44 -4.86
C ASN A 12 -30.41 15.98 -4.46
N VAL A 13 -29.67 15.79 -3.37
CA VAL A 13 -29.34 14.46 -2.85
C VAL A 13 -30.35 14.04 -1.79
N LYS A 14 -30.88 12.83 -1.90
CA LYS A 14 -31.72 12.22 -0.87
C LYS A 14 -30.88 11.33 0.02
N ALA A 15 -31.07 11.42 1.34
CA ALA A 15 -30.36 10.57 2.30
C ALA A 15 -31.25 10.22 3.50
N SER A 16 -30.93 9.10 4.16
CA SER A 16 -31.57 8.69 5.41
C SER A 16 -30.54 8.07 6.35
N SER A 17 -30.94 7.80 7.60
CA SER A 17 -30.09 7.07 8.55
C SER A 17 -29.71 5.66 8.10
N GLU A 18 -30.59 4.98 7.36
CA GLU A 18 -30.33 3.63 6.82
C GLU A 18 -29.51 3.65 5.52
N LYS A 19 -29.60 4.74 4.75
CA LYS A 19 -28.94 4.91 3.45
C LYS A 19 -28.34 6.32 3.39
N PRO A 20 -27.22 6.55 4.10
CA PRO A 20 -26.57 7.85 4.13
C PRO A 20 -25.97 8.19 2.75
N PHE A 21 -25.88 9.48 2.47
CA PHE A 21 -25.04 10.00 1.40
C PHE A 21 -23.60 10.09 1.91
N GLU A 22 -22.64 9.49 1.20
CA GLU A 22 -21.23 9.47 1.60
C GLU A 22 -20.32 9.88 0.44
N ILE A 23 -19.30 10.68 0.77
CA ILE A 23 -18.16 10.94 -0.12
C ILE A 23 -16.94 10.34 0.57
N LYS A 24 -16.27 9.42 -0.11
CA LYS A 24 -15.03 8.79 0.36
C LYS A 24 -13.89 9.19 -0.56
N VAL A 25 -12.75 9.56 0.01
CA VAL A 25 -11.49 9.79 -0.70
C VAL A 25 -10.50 8.75 -0.20
N ASP A 26 -9.94 7.93 -1.10
CA ASP A 26 -9.02 6.85 -0.77
C ASP A 26 -9.51 5.97 0.40
N SER A 27 -10.80 5.58 0.33
CA SER A 27 -11.53 4.80 1.34
C SER A 27 -11.86 5.51 2.67
N THR A 28 -11.41 6.75 2.87
CA THR A 28 -11.74 7.55 4.05
C THR A 28 -13.00 8.35 3.81
N ILE A 29 -14.00 8.26 4.70
CA ILE A 29 -15.22 9.07 4.62
C ILE A 29 -14.85 10.53 4.94
N VAL A 30 -14.95 11.41 3.93
CA VAL A 30 -14.66 12.84 4.06
C VAL A 30 -15.92 13.67 4.29
N PHE A 31 -17.08 13.13 3.89
CA PHE A 31 -18.38 13.71 4.15
C PHE A 31 -19.43 12.61 4.25
N SER A 32 -20.35 12.74 5.22
CA SER A 32 -21.52 11.88 5.36
C SER A 32 -22.73 12.71 5.77
N SER A 33 -23.90 12.37 5.24
CA SER A 33 -25.17 12.99 5.62
C SER A 33 -26.28 11.96 5.64
N THR A 34 -27.10 12.03 6.69
CA THR A 34 -28.29 11.21 6.88
C THR A 34 -29.59 11.97 6.60
N GLU A 35 -29.49 13.20 6.08
CA GLU A 35 -30.61 14.09 5.79
C GLU A 35 -30.54 14.52 4.32
N ASP A 36 -31.70 14.81 3.72
CA ASP A 36 -31.77 15.32 2.35
C ASP A 36 -30.97 16.63 2.20
N ILE A 37 -30.27 16.78 1.08
CA ILE A 37 -29.44 17.95 0.76
C ILE A 37 -29.98 18.62 -0.50
N ASP A 38 -30.66 19.75 -0.32
CA ASP A 38 -31.11 20.59 -1.45
C ASP A 38 -29.91 21.26 -2.15
N LYS A 39 -29.06 21.94 -1.37
CA LYS A 39 -27.83 22.58 -1.85
C LYS A 39 -26.84 22.77 -0.70
N LYS A 40 -25.61 22.27 -0.85
CA LYS A 40 -24.54 22.41 0.14
C LYS A 40 -23.17 22.41 -0.54
N THR A 41 -22.25 23.24 -0.05
CA THR A 41 -20.84 23.17 -0.45
C THR A 41 -20.02 22.67 0.73
N VAL A 42 -19.20 21.65 0.50
CA VAL A 42 -18.31 21.06 1.50
C VAL A 42 -16.88 21.22 1.03
N THR A 43 -15.99 21.68 1.90
CA THR A 43 -14.55 21.79 1.61
C THR A 43 -13.81 20.71 2.37
N HIS A 44 -12.88 20.03 1.70
CA HIS A 44 -12.01 19.04 2.31
C HIS A 44 -10.58 19.16 1.78
N ASP A 45 -9.61 19.10 2.69
CA ASP A 45 -8.20 19.22 2.36
C ASP A 45 -7.62 17.84 2.03
N ILE A 46 -7.24 17.62 0.78
CA ILE A 46 -6.57 16.39 0.36
C ILE A 46 -5.06 16.61 0.38
N PRO A 47 -4.27 15.78 1.08
CA PRO A 47 -2.81 15.90 1.10
C PRO A 47 -2.22 15.57 -0.28
N ILE A 48 -1.52 16.53 -0.87
CA ILE A 48 -0.79 16.39 -2.14
C ILE A 48 0.70 16.14 -1.87
N PRO A 49 1.28 15.05 -2.41
CA PRO A 49 2.72 14.86 -2.46
C PRO A 49 3.38 16.01 -3.26
N LYS A 50 4.38 16.67 -2.67
CA LYS A 50 5.04 17.87 -3.24
C LYS A 50 5.68 17.68 -4.63
N PHE A 51 5.83 16.44 -5.11
CA PHE A 51 6.58 16.10 -6.32
C PHE A 51 5.73 15.49 -7.45
N ALA A 52 4.40 15.40 -7.29
CA ALA A 52 3.54 14.82 -8.32
C ALA A 52 3.13 15.88 -9.37
N SER A 53 3.54 15.69 -10.64
CA SER A 53 3.07 16.51 -11.78
C SER A 53 1.61 16.25 -12.13
N VAL A 54 1.08 15.10 -11.73
CA VAL A 54 -0.32 14.72 -11.86
C VAL A 54 -0.79 14.12 -10.54
N HIS A 55 -1.76 14.77 -9.90
CA HIS A 55 -2.34 14.30 -8.66
C HIS A 55 -3.68 13.62 -8.94
N ASN A 56 -3.68 12.28 -8.87
CA ASN A 56 -4.89 11.49 -9.03
C ASN A 56 -5.37 10.95 -7.68
N VAL A 57 -6.67 11.04 -7.44
CA VAL A 57 -7.32 10.55 -6.21
C VAL A 57 -8.47 9.63 -6.57
N TYR A 58 -8.67 8.57 -5.79
CA TYR A 58 -9.85 7.73 -5.92
C TYR A 58 -10.96 8.29 -5.04
N MET A 59 -12.10 8.60 -5.65
CA MET A 59 -13.28 9.00 -4.89
C MET A 59 -14.42 8.02 -5.12
N ASN A 60 -15.12 7.71 -4.02
CA ASN A 60 -16.37 6.97 -4.04
C ASN A 60 -17.49 7.88 -3.56
N ILE A 61 -18.45 8.20 -4.42
CA ILE A 61 -19.61 9.04 -4.13
C ILE A 61 -20.85 8.16 -4.14
N LEU A 62 -21.40 7.95 -2.94
CA LEU A 62 -22.51 7.04 -2.67
C LEU A 62 -23.76 7.85 -2.31
N ALA A 63 -24.78 7.83 -3.16
CA ALA A 63 -26.12 8.32 -2.83
C ALA A 63 -27.16 7.22 -3.12
N PRO A 64 -27.32 6.23 -2.21
CA PRO A 64 -28.08 5.02 -2.49
C PRO A 64 -29.56 5.28 -2.79
N LEU A 65 -30.17 6.31 -2.18
CA LEU A 65 -31.57 6.69 -2.44
C LEU A 65 -31.77 7.36 -3.81
N ASN A 66 -30.71 7.91 -4.40
CA ASN A 66 -30.71 8.42 -5.77
C ASN A 66 -30.23 7.37 -6.80
N GLY A 67 -29.75 6.20 -6.36
CA GLY A 67 -29.14 5.20 -7.23
C GLY A 67 -27.75 5.60 -7.75
N LEU A 68 -27.05 6.52 -7.06
CA LEU A 68 -25.69 6.91 -7.40
C LEU A 68 -24.68 6.08 -6.61
N ASP A 69 -23.78 5.40 -7.32
CA ASP A 69 -22.61 4.70 -6.79
C ASP A 69 -21.46 4.92 -7.78
N GLU A 70 -20.76 6.04 -7.63
CA GLU A 70 -19.69 6.48 -8.53
C GLU A 70 -18.34 6.30 -7.85
N LEU A 71 -17.61 5.26 -8.29
CA LEU A 71 -16.21 5.02 -7.95
C LEU A 71 -15.32 5.37 -9.15
N GLU A 72 -14.75 6.57 -9.13
CA GLU A 72 -13.91 7.08 -10.21
C GLU A 72 -12.56 7.63 -9.70
N ARG A 73 -11.61 7.72 -10.64
CA ARG A 73 -10.30 8.33 -10.41
C ARG A 73 -10.28 9.75 -11.00
N TYR A 74 -10.11 10.75 -10.14
CA TYR A 74 -10.13 12.15 -10.52
C TYR A 74 -8.73 12.75 -10.52
N ASN A 75 -8.46 13.66 -11.46
CA ASN A 75 -7.16 14.31 -11.63
C ASN A 75 -7.25 15.75 -11.13
N LEU A 76 -6.80 16.01 -9.90
CA LEU A 76 -6.93 17.33 -9.27
C LEU A 76 -6.05 18.40 -9.97
N SER A 77 -4.94 17.99 -10.59
CA SER A 77 -4.01 18.90 -11.27
C SER A 77 -4.57 19.43 -12.59
N ASN A 78 -5.17 18.55 -13.40
CA ASN A 78 -5.52 18.86 -14.80
C ASN A 78 -7.01 19.09 -15.04
N LYS A 79 -7.88 18.75 -14.10
CA LYS A 79 -9.33 18.89 -14.25
C LYS A 79 -9.97 19.76 -13.15
N GLY A 80 -9.15 20.29 -12.25
CA GLY A 80 -9.56 21.19 -11.17
C GLY A 80 -9.96 20.47 -9.88
N THR A 81 -10.27 21.24 -8.84
CA THR A 81 -10.56 20.74 -7.48
C THR A 81 -12.03 20.89 -7.08
N HIS A 82 -12.90 21.32 -8.00
CA HIS A 82 -14.33 21.47 -7.76
C HIS A 82 -15.10 20.27 -8.31
N PHE A 83 -16.03 19.75 -7.51
CA PHE A 83 -16.88 18.61 -7.82
C PHE A 83 -18.35 19.03 -7.69
N ILE A 84 -19.08 19.00 -8.78
CA ILE A 84 -20.53 19.26 -8.79
C ILE A 84 -21.24 17.91 -8.74
N ILE A 85 -21.97 17.64 -7.66
CA ILE A 85 -22.69 16.40 -7.41
C ILE A 85 -24.19 16.70 -7.44
N ASP A 86 -24.87 16.22 -8.47
CA ASP A 86 -26.30 16.41 -8.69
C ASP A 86 -26.90 15.16 -9.33
N PRO A 87 -27.39 14.21 -8.51
CA PRO A 87 -27.90 12.93 -9.00
C PRO A 87 -29.14 13.05 -9.90
N THR A 88 -29.79 14.22 -9.94
CA THR A 88 -30.95 14.46 -10.80
C THR A 88 -30.57 14.71 -12.26
N ARG A 89 -29.29 14.94 -12.55
CA ARG A 89 -28.79 15.09 -13.91
C ARG A 89 -28.76 13.73 -14.61
N SER A 90 -29.46 13.64 -15.73
CA SER A 90 -29.52 12.42 -16.55
C SER A 90 -28.18 12.02 -17.15
N SER A 91 -27.23 12.96 -17.26
CA SER A 91 -25.87 12.72 -17.72
C SER A 91 -24.87 13.33 -16.74
N ASN A 92 -23.89 12.54 -16.31
CA ASN A 92 -22.80 12.94 -15.40
C ASN A 92 -23.31 13.50 -14.07
N PRO A 93 -23.84 12.64 -13.18
CA PRO A 93 -24.29 13.04 -11.86
C PRO A 93 -23.17 13.65 -11.01
N VAL A 94 -21.91 13.33 -11.31
CA VAL A 94 -20.72 14.01 -10.78
C VAL A 94 -19.94 14.65 -11.92
N LYS A 95 -19.53 15.91 -11.74
CA LYS A 95 -18.70 16.66 -12.70
C LYS A 95 -17.52 17.32 -11.99
N GLN A 96 -16.30 17.03 -12.45
CA GLN A 96 -15.08 17.71 -12.02
C GLN A 96 -14.85 19.00 -12.86
N CYS A 97 -14.41 20.07 -12.21
CA CYS A 97 -14.20 21.39 -12.81
C CYS A 97 -13.16 22.23 -12.03
N PHE A 98 -12.72 23.34 -12.64
CA PHE A 98 -11.73 24.25 -12.05
C PHE A 98 -12.32 25.28 -11.10
N ASP A 99 -13.63 25.52 -11.19
CA ASP A 99 -14.33 26.53 -10.41
C ASP A 99 -15.78 26.11 -10.12
N GLU A 100 -16.44 26.85 -9.24
CA GLU A 100 -17.86 26.65 -8.89
C GLU A 100 -18.83 26.86 -10.06
N SER A 101 -18.40 27.54 -11.14
CA SER A 101 -19.22 27.77 -12.33
C SER A 101 -19.30 26.54 -13.24
N GLY A 102 -18.48 25.52 -12.97
CA GLY A 102 -18.41 24.30 -13.74
C GLY A 102 -17.54 24.42 -14.99
N SER A 103 -16.59 25.36 -15.02
CA SER A 103 -15.63 25.51 -16.11
C SER A 103 -14.72 24.29 -16.21
N THR A 104 -14.64 23.70 -17.41
CA THR A 104 -13.75 22.57 -17.71
C THR A 104 -12.46 22.99 -18.42
N GLN A 105 -12.32 24.28 -18.75
CA GLN A 105 -11.09 24.80 -19.36
C GLN A 105 -10.10 25.13 -18.25
N SER A 106 -8.87 24.62 -18.38
CA SER A 106 -7.79 25.05 -17.49
C SER A 106 -7.57 26.56 -17.68
N PRO A 107 -7.29 27.31 -16.60
CA PRO A 107 -6.87 28.69 -16.75
C PRO A 107 -5.57 28.67 -17.56
N SER A 108 -5.66 29.03 -18.85
CA SER A 108 -4.48 29.20 -19.69
C SER A 108 -3.59 30.22 -18.98
N LEU A 109 -2.35 29.84 -18.67
CA LEU A 109 -1.33 30.77 -18.20
C LEU A 109 -1.22 31.90 -19.23
N ASN A 110 -1.85 33.04 -18.94
CA ASN A 110 -1.69 34.26 -19.70
C ASN A 110 -0.22 34.70 -19.57
N THR A 111 0.60 34.24 -20.49
CA THR A 111 1.94 34.75 -20.72
C THR A 111 1.77 36.09 -21.45
N THR A 112 1.77 37.17 -20.68
CA THR A 112 1.97 38.53 -21.19
C THR A 112 3.35 38.61 -21.84
N ASN A 113 3.41 38.46 -23.16
CA ASN A 113 4.57 38.81 -23.98
C ASN A 113 4.25 40.05 -24.82
N THR A 114 4.68 41.18 -24.29
CA THR A 114 5.04 42.39 -25.03
C THR A 114 6.22 42.10 -25.96
N SER A 115 6.01 42.19 -27.28
CA SER A 115 7.01 42.72 -28.22
C SER A 115 6.35 43.04 -29.56
N GLY A 116 6.55 44.27 -30.02
CA GLY A 116 6.12 44.72 -31.34
C GLY A 116 7.18 44.45 -32.39
N SER A 117 6.75 44.16 -33.62
CA SER A 117 7.36 44.69 -34.84
C SER A 117 6.38 44.54 -36.02
N ALA A 118 6.58 45.36 -37.03
CA ALA A 118 5.59 45.84 -37.99
C ALA A 118 5.39 44.94 -39.24
N SER A 119 4.11 44.82 -39.68
CA SER A 119 3.51 45.04 -41.04
C SER A 119 4.18 44.53 -42.35
N PRO A 120 3.48 44.43 -43.54
CA PRO A 120 2.09 44.86 -43.85
C PRO A 120 1.23 43.98 -44.80
N ARG A 121 -0.08 44.34 -44.84
CA ARG A 121 -1.05 44.41 -45.98
C ARG A 121 -1.52 43.16 -46.78
N ALA A 122 -2.85 42.94 -46.72
CA ALA A 122 -3.82 42.99 -47.85
C ALA A 122 -5.27 43.03 -47.30
N LEU A 123 -5.97 44.18 -47.34
CA LEU A 123 -7.11 44.51 -48.23
C LEU A 123 -8.36 43.58 -48.19
N THR A 124 -9.33 43.92 -47.33
CA THR A 124 -10.80 44.23 -47.54
C THR A 124 -11.66 43.47 -48.59
N PRO A 125 -13.02 43.43 -48.53
CA PRO A 125 -13.92 44.35 -47.79
C PRO A 125 -15.22 43.76 -47.14
N THR A 126 -15.75 44.54 -46.17
CA THR A 126 -17.17 44.88 -45.87
C THR A 126 -18.27 43.81 -45.76
N LYS A 127 -18.95 43.80 -44.59
CA LYS A 127 -20.37 44.21 -44.51
C LYS A 127 -20.77 44.71 -43.10
N LYS A 128 -21.79 45.56 -43.11
CA LYS A 128 -22.16 46.61 -42.16
C LYS A 128 -23.62 46.40 -41.73
N THR A 129 -23.93 46.43 -40.43
CA THR A 129 -25.24 46.77 -39.80
C THR A 129 -25.00 46.73 -38.27
N THR A 130 -24.99 47.77 -37.43
CA THR A 130 -25.85 48.96 -37.11
C THR A 130 -27.21 48.65 -36.47
N ALA A 131 -27.28 48.84 -35.15
CA ALA A 131 -28.37 49.40 -34.31
C ALA A 131 -27.89 49.27 -32.83
N THR A 132 -27.50 50.29 -32.06
CA THR A 132 -28.15 51.53 -31.55
C THR A 132 -29.34 51.28 -30.62
N SER A 133 -29.17 51.59 -29.32
CA SER A 133 -30.08 52.33 -28.40
C SER A 133 -29.60 52.13 -26.93
N THR A 134 -28.91 53.05 -26.25
CA THR A 134 -29.26 54.34 -25.59
C THR A 134 -29.92 54.27 -24.21
N SER A 135 -29.28 54.97 -23.25
CA SER A 135 -29.79 55.75 -22.09
C SER A 135 -30.43 54.98 -20.91
N SER A 136 -30.27 55.28 -19.62
CA SER A 136 -30.05 56.54 -18.85
C SER A 136 -29.52 56.15 -17.44
N ILE A 137 -28.49 56.75 -16.81
CA ILE A 137 -28.41 58.02 -16.05
C ILE A 137 -29.57 58.28 -15.06
N LEU A 138 -29.26 58.23 -13.75
CA LEU A 138 -29.58 59.25 -12.74
C LEU A 138 -28.79 58.98 -11.45
N GLY A 139 -28.08 59.99 -10.95
CA GLY A 139 -27.35 59.95 -9.69
C GLY A 139 -28.01 60.82 -8.61
N VAL A 140 -27.62 60.59 -7.35
CA VAL A 140 -27.80 61.55 -6.25
C VAL A 140 -26.56 61.51 -5.35
N LYS A 141 -26.00 62.70 -5.11
CA LYS A 141 -24.94 62.99 -4.13
C LYS A 141 -25.56 63.34 -2.78
N SER A 142 -24.88 63.02 -1.68
CA SER A 142 -24.77 63.94 -0.54
C SER A 142 -23.49 63.72 0.27
N THR A 143 -22.71 64.79 0.34
CA THR A 143 -21.54 65.11 1.19
C THR A 143 -21.88 65.19 2.69
N VAL A 144 -20.87 65.06 3.58
CA VAL A 144 -20.35 66.10 4.50
C VAL A 144 -19.59 65.52 5.74
N LYS A 145 -18.31 65.94 5.86
CA LYS A 145 -17.47 66.32 7.04
C LYS A 145 -17.25 65.37 8.23
N SER A 146 -16.00 64.98 8.54
CA SER A 146 -14.94 65.68 9.32
C SER A 146 -15.12 65.54 10.84
N SER A 147 -14.14 65.31 11.73
CA SER A 147 -12.69 65.06 11.72
C SER A 147 -12.27 64.87 13.22
N PRO A 148 -11.03 65.09 13.71
CA PRO A 148 -10.29 64.09 14.53
C PRO A 148 -9.86 64.59 15.93
N THR A 149 -9.30 63.73 16.79
CA THR A 149 -8.30 64.10 17.84
C THR A 149 -7.58 62.81 18.31
N THR A 150 -6.26 62.56 18.20
CA THR A 150 -5.06 63.15 18.89
C THR A 150 -5.22 63.22 20.43
N THR A 151 -4.30 62.83 21.33
CA THR A 151 -2.84 62.59 21.33
C THR A 151 -2.42 61.98 22.69
N THR A 152 -1.20 61.40 22.77
CA THR A 152 -0.23 61.41 23.91
C THR A 152 -0.60 60.77 25.25
N SER A 153 0.28 60.22 26.08
CA SER A 153 1.68 59.76 26.06
C SER A 153 2.01 59.40 27.53
N SER A 154 3.15 58.74 27.74
CA SER A 154 4.00 58.77 28.95
C SER A 154 3.54 58.05 30.21
N THR A 155 4.39 57.54 31.10
CA THR A 155 5.74 56.93 31.13
C THR A 155 5.86 56.43 32.60
N ALA A 156 6.83 55.55 32.86
CA ALA A 156 7.62 55.55 34.10
C ALA A 156 7.07 54.81 35.34
N SER A 157 7.60 53.59 35.50
CA SER A 157 8.51 53.16 36.60
C SER A 157 8.07 53.13 38.07
N SER A 158 8.58 52.08 38.73
CA SER A 158 9.12 51.97 40.12
C SER A 158 8.37 50.89 40.93
N SER A 159 9.01 49.72 41.19
CA SER A 159 9.75 49.36 42.42
C SER A 159 8.84 49.36 43.67
N SER A 160 8.82 48.42 44.60
CA SER A 160 9.78 47.39 45.04
C SER A 160 9.20 46.72 46.31
N GLN A 161 9.85 45.63 46.76
CA GLN A 161 9.85 45.04 48.12
C GLN A 161 8.59 44.23 48.53
N ALA A 162 8.69 42.90 48.66
CA ALA A 162 9.36 42.12 49.72
C ALA A 162 8.62 42.16 51.07
N THR A 163 8.07 41.03 51.52
CA THR A 163 8.39 40.38 52.81
C THR A 163 7.45 39.20 53.16
N ASN A 164 8.08 38.13 53.66
CA ASN A 164 7.66 37.24 54.75
C ASN A 164 6.55 36.17 54.56
N SER A 165 7.01 34.91 54.52
CA SER A 165 6.40 33.71 55.13
C SER A 165 6.27 33.84 56.67
N PRO A 166 5.92 32.80 57.47
CA PRO A 166 5.12 31.58 57.29
C PRO A 166 4.07 31.38 58.43
N ARG A 167 3.14 30.41 58.32
CA ARG A 167 2.73 29.51 59.44
C ARG A 167 1.59 28.54 59.07
N GLN A 168 1.90 27.24 59.19
CA GLN A 168 1.00 26.19 59.68
C GLN A 168 0.77 26.37 61.21
N PRO A 169 -0.33 25.86 61.85
CA PRO A 169 -0.49 24.41 62.07
C PRO A 169 -1.93 23.84 62.15
N THR A 170 -1.96 22.50 62.07
CA THR A 170 -2.91 21.46 62.51
C THR A 170 -4.06 21.82 63.47
N THR A 171 -5.24 21.19 63.30
CA THR A 171 -5.83 20.18 64.23
C THR A 171 -7.10 19.50 63.70
N THR A 172 -7.29 18.30 64.26
CA THR A 172 -8.25 17.18 64.14
C THR A 172 -9.71 17.48 64.54
N SER A 173 -10.70 16.76 63.95
CA SER A 173 -11.51 15.72 64.64
C SER A 173 -12.83 15.32 63.91
N ASN A 174 -13.01 14.01 63.78
CA ASN A 174 -14.21 13.15 63.95
C ASN A 174 -15.62 13.60 63.48
N ILE A 175 -16.28 12.71 62.72
CA ILE A 175 -17.64 12.18 62.98
C ILE A 175 -17.79 10.81 62.28
N ARG A 176 -18.57 9.91 62.89
CA ARG A 176 -18.62 8.44 62.74
C ARG A 176 -20.06 8.00 62.37
N VAL A 177 -20.20 7.01 61.47
CA VAL A 177 -21.28 5.97 61.26
C VAL A 177 -22.75 6.39 60.99
N PRO A 178 -23.66 5.54 60.43
CA PRO A 178 -23.50 4.11 60.07
C PRO A 178 -24.05 3.58 58.73
N VAL A 179 -23.58 2.36 58.44
CA VAL A 179 -23.99 1.36 57.46
C VAL A 179 -25.34 0.71 57.83
N SER A 180 -26.16 0.36 56.84
CA SER A 180 -27.06 -0.80 56.96
C SER A 180 -27.31 -1.47 55.60
N SER A 181 -27.23 -2.80 55.66
CA SER A 181 -27.35 -3.81 54.62
C SER A 181 -28.72 -4.48 54.71
N VAL A 182 -29.43 -4.72 53.58
CA VAL A 182 -30.54 -5.68 53.52
C VAL A 182 -30.65 -6.36 52.14
N LYS A 183 -30.51 -7.68 52.14
CA LYS A 183 -31.15 -8.74 51.32
C LYS A 183 -31.46 -9.87 52.33
N PRO A 184 -32.45 -10.79 52.18
CA PRO A 184 -32.91 -11.54 50.99
C PRO A 184 -34.47 -11.50 50.87
N THR A 185 -35.25 -12.21 50.03
CA THR A 185 -35.35 -13.65 49.73
C THR A 185 -36.37 -13.89 48.58
N THR A 186 -36.14 -14.97 47.85
CA THR A 186 -36.92 -15.64 46.79
C THR A 186 -38.23 -16.26 47.30
N GLU A 187 -39.30 -16.28 46.50
CA GLU A 187 -40.07 -17.50 46.15
C GLU A 187 -41.22 -17.25 45.14
N SER A 188 -41.44 -18.27 44.35
CA SER A 188 -42.27 -18.45 43.15
C SER A 188 -43.66 -19.02 43.46
N GLN A 189 -44.68 -18.76 42.61
CA GLN A 189 -45.48 -19.82 41.94
C GLN A 189 -46.65 -19.29 41.07
N SER A 190 -47.02 -20.18 40.15
CA SER A 190 -47.90 -20.21 38.98
C SER A 190 -49.42 -20.09 39.16
N THR A 191 -50.12 -19.84 38.03
CA THR A 191 -51.39 -20.44 37.48
C THR A 191 -52.30 -19.35 36.85
N SER A 192 -53.15 -19.52 35.84
CA SER A 192 -53.39 -20.49 34.74
C SER A 192 -54.56 -19.96 33.85
N SER A 193 -54.56 -20.33 32.56
CA SER A 193 -55.71 -20.40 31.59
C SER A 193 -56.46 -19.10 31.19
N THR A 194 -57.09 -18.94 30.01
CA THR A 194 -57.89 -19.87 29.20
C THR A 194 -57.99 -19.42 27.71
N THR A 195 -58.07 -20.39 26.79
CA THR A 195 -58.35 -20.29 25.34
C THR A 195 -59.87 -20.25 25.05
N PRO A 196 -60.30 -19.99 23.79
CA PRO A 196 -61.03 -21.07 23.10
C PRO A 196 -60.68 -21.31 21.61
N ARG A 197 -60.96 -22.56 21.23
CA ARG A 197 -60.82 -23.29 19.95
C ARG A 197 -61.76 -22.85 18.81
N GLN A 198 -61.33 -23.10 17.57
CA GLN A 198 -62.05 -23.80 16.46
C GLN A 198 -60.99 -24.26 15.44
N THR A 199 -60.57 -25.55 15.36
CA THR A 199 -61.09 -26.71 14.60
C THR A 199 -61.17 -26.57 13.07
N GLY A 200 -60.34 -27.36 12.36
CA GLY A 200 -60.46 -27.67 10.93
C GLY A 200 -59.22 -28.38 10.35
N ASP A 201 -59.17 -29.71 10.48
CA ASP A 201 -58.19 -30.63 9.88
C ASP A 201 -58.31 -30.72 8.33
N LEU A 202 -57.18 -30.91 7.63
CA LEU A 202 -56.90 -32.11 6.81
C LEU A 202 -55.52 -32.02 6.08
N SER A 203 -54.63 -32.93 6.48
CA SER A 203 -53.67 -33.72 5.68
C SER A 203 -52.58 -33.05 4.79
N GLY A 204 -51.32 -33.38 5.10
CA GLY A 204 -50.45 -34.04 4.13
C GLY A 204 -49.08 -33.43 3.81
N ARG A 205 -48.02 -34.05 4.37
CA ARG A 205 -46.66 -34.27 3.83
C ARG A 205 -45.80 -33.08 3.37
N GLY A 206 -44.56 -33.06 3.88
CA GLY A 206 -43.40 -32.51 3.16
C GLY A 206 -42.53 -31.61 3.99
N GLU A 207 -41.62 -32.20 4.77
CA GLU A 207 -40.46 -31.52 5.35
C GLU A 207 -39.53 -31.14 4.17
N VAL A 208 -39.39 -29.85 3.89
CA VAL A 208 -38.43 -29.32 2.91
C VAL A 208 -37.23 -28.80 3.68
N SER A 209 -36.17 -29.61 3.67
CA SER A 209 -34.80 -29.18 3.90
C SER A 209 -34.36 -28.24 2.78
N PHE A 210 -33.88 -27.03 3.11
CA PHE A 210 -33.11 -26.23 2.17
C PHE A 210 -31.68 -26.77 2.13
N GLU A 211 -31.45 -27.76 1.26
CA GLU A 211 -30.11 -28.04 0.73
C GLU A 211 -29.66 -26.85 -0.13
N SER A 212 -28.42 -26.44 0.07
CA SER A 212 -27.72 -25.43 -0.72
C SER A 212 -27.58 -25.91 -2.17
N VAL A 213 -28.46 -25.45 -3.07
CA VAL A 213 -28.35 -25.66 -4.52
C VAL A 213 -27.42 -24.60 -5.11
N PHE A 214 -26.13 -24.60 -4.75
CA PHE A 214 -25.11 -23.82 -5.49
C PHE A 214 -23.73 -24.49 -5.57
N ASP A 215 -23.62 -25.78 -5.27
CA ASP A 215 -22.43 -26.57 -5.62
C ASP A 215 -22.59 -27.10 -7.06
N GLY A 216 -22.34 -26.25 -8.06
CA GLY A 216 -22.31 -26.72 -9.45
C GLY A 216 -22.42 -25.71 -10.59
N VAL A 217 -22.31 -24.39 -10.36
CA VAL A 217 -22.36 -23.42 -11.47
C VAL A 217 -20.94 -23.09 -11.93
N GLY A 218 -20.54 -23.67 -13.06
CA GLY A 218 -19.21 -23.52 -13.66
C GLY A 218 -18.84 -22.06 -13.95
N ASN A 219 -17.55 -21.75 -13.84
CA ASN A 219 -17.01 -20.44 -14.20
C ASN A 219 -17.21 -20.20 -15.70
N ALA A 220 -18.23 -19.44 -16.09
CA ALA A 220 -18.43 -19.06 -17.48
C ALA A 220 -17.28 -18.15 -17.93
N GLU A 221 -16.63 -18.52 -19.04
CA GLU A 221 -15.59 -17.72 -19.68
C GLU A 221 -16.16 -17.09 -20.96
N THR A 222 -15.95 -15.79 -21.15
CA THR A 222 -16.28 -15.10 -22.39
C THR A 222 -15.00 -14.78 -23.16
N THR A 223 -14.95 -15.16 -24.44
CA THR A 223 -13.83 -14.82 -25.32
C THR A 223 -14.08 -13.48 -25.99
N LEU A 224 -13.19 -12.53 -25.78
CA LEU A 224 -13.12 -11.24 -26.47
C LEU A 224 -12.17 -11.35 -27.66
N THR A 225 -12.55 -10.81 -28.81
CA THR A 225 -11.73 -10.82 -30.02
C THR A 225 -11.34 -9.39 -30.37
N PHE A 226 -10.04 -9.14 -30.48
CA PHE A 226 -9.47 -7.84 -30.86
C PHE A 226 -8.88 -7.93 -32.26
N TRP A 227 -9.28 -7.05 -33.17
CA TRP A 227 -8.66 -6.87 -34.48
C TRP A 227 -7.75 -5.65 -34.40
N LEU A 228 -6.46 -5.86 -34.57
CA LEU A 228 -5.42 -4.86 -34.44
C LEU A 228 -4.91 -4.50 -35.84
N TYR A 229 -4.91 -3.21 -36.18
CA TYR A 229 -4.35 -2.68 -37.43
C TYR A 229 -3.36 -1.55 -37.14
N GLY A 230 -2.17 -1.64 -37.72
CA GLY A 230 -1.14 -0.59 -37.64
C GLY A 230 -0.57 -0.37 -36.25
N VAL A 231 -0.46 -1.43 -35.43
CA VAL A 231 0.15 -1.33 -34.10
C VAL A 231 1.66 -1.19 -34.24
N GLU A 232 2.21 -0.11 -33.71
CA GLU A 232 3.66 0.11 -33.59
C GLU A 232 4.09 -0.19 -32.15
N ALA A 233 4.95 -1.19 -31.95
CA ALA A 233 5.39 -1.61 -30.63
C ALA A 233 6.87 -2.02 -30.61
N SER A 234 7.47 -1.93 -29.44
CA SER A 234 8.87 -2.30 -29.22
C SER A 234 9.06 -2.86 -27.81
N VAL A 235 10.19 -3.52 -27.57
CA VAL A 235 10.58 -3.97 -26.21
C VAL A 235 10.56 -2.82 -25.21
N ARG A 236 11.06 -1.63 -25.62
CA ARG A 236 11.09 -0.44 -24.76
C ARG A 236 9.71 0.18 -24.54
N TYR A 237 8.80 -0.01 -25.49
CA TYR A 237 7.48 0.58 -25.50
C TYR A 237 6.48 -0.42 -26.10
N PRO A 238 5.97 -1.36 -25.28
CA PRO A 238 5.07 -2.40 -25.76
C PRO A 238 3.64 -1.88 -25.89
N PHE A 239 2.89 -2.45 -26.84
CA PHE A 239 1.44 -2.27 -26.96
C PHE A 239 0.74 -3.15 -25.92
N ARG A 240 -0.27 -2.60 -25.23
CA ARG A 240 -1.00 -3.33 -24.19
C ARG A 240 -2.49 -3.20 -24.31
N ILE A 241 -3.19 -4.30 -24.07
CA ILE A 241 -4.62 -4.34 -23.83
C ILE A 241 -4.86 -4.67 -22.36
N LEU A 242 -5.50 -3.76 -21.65
CA LEU A 242 -5.84 -3.90 -20.25
C LEU A 242 -7.35 -4.04 -20.08
N ILE A 243 -7.78 -4.98 -19.26
CA ILE A 243 -9.19 -5.17 -18.88
C ILE A 243 -9.29 -5.05 -17.37
N ASP A 244 -10.11 -4.12 -16.90
CA ASP A 244 -10.25 -3.75 -15.49
C ASP A 244 -8.90 -3.44 -14.82
N GLY A 245 -7.99 -2.84 -15.58
CA GLY A 245 -6.64 -2.49 -15.14
C GLY A 245 -5.61 -3.63 -15.22
N PHE A 246 -6.02 -4.86 -15.55
CA PHE A 246 -5.12 -6.00 -15.72
C PHE A 246 -4.63 -6.09 -17.16
N CYS A 247 -3.31 -6.13 -17.37
CA CYS A 247 -2.70 -6.33 -18.69
C CYS A 247 -2.92 -7.79 -19.12
N LEU A 248 -3.79 -8.01 -20.12
CA LEU A 248 -4.12 -9.35 -20.63
C LEU A 248 -3.45 -9.67 -21.97
N PHE A 249 -2.94 -8.65 -22.66
CA PHE A 249 -2.15 -8.82 -23.87
C PHE A 249 -1.05 -7.76 -23.92
N ARG A 250 0.18 -8.21 -24.21
CA ARG A 250 1.36 -7.38 -24.39
C ARG A 250 2.04 -7.79 -25.69
N CYS A 251 2.25 -6.83 -26.58
CA CYS A 251 2.97 -7.04 -27.84
C CYS A 251 4.19 -6.12 -27.90
N GLU A 252 5.37 -6.67 -28.19
CA GLU A 252 6.65 -5.95 -28.24
C GLU A 252 7.16 -5.75 -29.66
N HIS A 253 6.34 -6.09 -30.65
CA HIS A 253 6.67 -6.08 -32.06
C HIS A 253 5.60 -5.33 -32.85
N ASP A 254 6.01 -4.66 -33.92
CA ASP A 254 5.08 -4.03 -34.84
C ASP A 254 4.13 -5.10 -35.42
N ALA A 255 2.84 -4.79 -35.42
CA ALA A 255 1.79 -5.66 -35.96
C ALA A 255 0.94 -4.87 -36.95
N GLU A 256 1.16 -5.13 -38.23
CA GLU A 256 0.45 -4.45 -39.31
C GLU A 256 -1.04 -4.83 -39.32
N LYS A 257 -1.35 -6.13 -39.20
CA LYS A 257 -2.70 -6.69 -39.09
C LYS A 257 -2.67 -7.96 -38.27
N THR A 258 -3.30 -7.96 -37.09
CA THR A 258 -3.28 -9.11 -36.18
C THR A 258 -4.60 -9.28 -35.45
N LYS A 259 -5.02 -10.53 -35.22
CA LYS A 259 -6.20 -10.87 -34.43
C LYS A 259 -5.76 -11.49 -33.11
N VAL A 260 -6.27 -10.97 -32.00
CA VAL A 260 -5.99 -11.48 -30.65
C VAL A 260 -7.30 -11.95 -30.03
N GLN A 261 -7.28 -13.10 -29.36
CA GLN A 261 -8.43 -13.60 -28.60
C GLN A 261 -8.06 -13.73 -27.13
N ILE A 262 -8.83 -13.08 -26.26
CA ILE A 262 -8.57 -13.03 -24.82
C ILE A 262 -9.80 -13.61 -24.12
N LYS A 263 -9.60 -14.62 -23.27
CA LYS A 263 -10.67 -15.16 -22.43
C LYS A 263 -10.76 -14.39 -21.13
N VAL A 264 -11.95 -13.93 -20.79
CA VAL A 264 -12.25 -13.16 -19.58
C VAL A 264 -13.33 -13.90 -18.79
N LYS A 265 -13.12 -14.05 -17.47
CA LYS A 265 -14.11 -14.66 -16.58
C LYS A 265 -15.32 -13.74 -16.44
N GLU A 266 -16.53 -14.29 -16.53
CA GLU A 266 -17.75 -13.51 -16.31
C GLU A 266 -17.94 -13.24 -14.80
N PRO A 267 -18.26 -11.99 -14.40
CA PRO A 267 -18.53 -11.67 -13.00
C PRO A 267 -19.80 -12.37 -12.54
N LYS A 268 -19.69 -13.14 -11.45
CA LYS A 268 -20.73 -14.07 -10.96
C LYS A 268 -22.06 -13.41 -10.54
N PHE A 269 -22.12 -12.08 -10.38
CA PHE A 269 -23.23 -11.42 -9.67
C PHE A 269 -23.72 -10.10 -10.28
N SER A 270 -23.42 -9.80 -11.56
CA SER A 270 -23.95 -8.59 -12.20
C SER A 270 -24.86 -8.94 -13.38
N PRO A 271 -26.11 -8.42 -13.43
CA PRO A 271 -26.97 -8.54 -14.61
C PRO A 271 -26.37 -7.84 -15.84
N GLU A 272 -25.39 -6.96 -15.65
CA GLU A 272 -24.63 -6.29 -16.70
C GLU A 272 -23.16 -6.67 -16.59
N HIS A 273 -22.63 -7.40 -17.57
CA HIS A 273 -21.21 -7.75 -17.62
C HIS A 273 -20.42 -6.54 -18.12
N LYS A 274 -20.10 -5.60 -17.23
CA LYS A 274 -19.30 -4.41 -17.55
C LYS A 274 -17.82 -4.69 -17.36
N ILE A 275 -17.02 -4.29 -18.35
CA ILE A 275 -15.55 -4.27 -18.28
C ILE A 275 -15.04 -2.86 -18.57
N ASN A 276 -13.95 -2.46 -17.93
CA ASN A 276 -13.17 -1.28 -18.30
C ASN A 276 -12.03 -1.72 -19.24
N LEU A 277 -12.19 -1.44 -20.53
CA LEU A 277 -11.16 -1.74 -21.53
C LEU A 277 -10.26 -0.52 -21.71
N SER A 278 -8.97 -0.71 -21.49
CA SER A 278 -7.94 0.29 -21.75
C SER A 278 -6.91 -0.22 -22.75
N VAL A 279 -6.50 0.63 -23.67
CA VAL A 279 -5.42 0.33 -24.62
C VAL A 279 -4.31 1.36 -24.40
N ASP A 280 -3.11 0.87 -24.07
CA ASP A 280 -1.90 1.67 -23.95
C ASP A 280 -1.02 1.42 -25.17
N MET A 281 -0.86 2.46 -26.00
CA MET A 281 0.04 2.42 -27.15
C MET A 281 1.02 3.60 -27.11
N PRO A 282 2.32 3.34 -27.24
CA PRO A 282 3.32 4.37 -27.39
C PRO A 282 3.34 4.90 -28.83
N MET A 283 3.17 6.21 -29.02
CA MET A 283 3.37 6.83 -30.32
C MET A 283 4.81 7.25 -30.51
N LYS A 284 5.44 6.81 -31.60
CA LYS A 284 6.60 7.51 -32.16
C LYS A 284 6.10 8.80 -32.81
N THR A 285 6.25 9.93 -32.14
CA THR A 285 6.11 11.22 -32.81
C THR A 285 7.41 11.45 -33.58
N GLY A 286 7.33 11.49 -34.91
CA GLY A 286 8.50 11.45 -35.81
C GLY A 286 9.45 12.66 -35.75
N VAL A 287 9.50 13.40 -34.65
CA VAL A 287 10.26 14.65 -34.54
C VAL A 287 11.55 14.47 -33.74
N THR A 288 11.61 13.59 -32.75
CA THR A 288 12.85 13.20 -32.04
C THR A 288 12.58 11.94 -31.21
N ASN A 289 13.57 11.05 -31.06
CA ASN A 289 13.47 9.83 -30.23
C ASN A 289 13.20 10.08 -28.72
N GLN A 290 13.01 11.34 -28.30
CA GLN A 290 12.89 11.74 -26.89
C GLN A 290 11.44 11.99 -26.44
N ASP A 291 10.49 12.23 -27.35
CA ASP A 291 9.08 12.51 -27.00
C ASP A 291 8.14 11.37 -27.43
N VAL A 292 8.16 10.27 -26.68
CA VAL A 292 7.18 9.19 -26.83
C VAL A 292 5.90 9.58 -26.09
N LYS A 293 4.90 10.03 -26.85
CA LYS A 293 3.56 10.32 -26.32
C LYS A 293 2.78 9.00 -26.19
N ARG A 294 2.34 8.63 -24.99
CA ARG A 294 1.46 7.47 -24.80
C ARG A 294 0.01 7.86 -25.08
N ILE A 295 -0.67 7.10 -25.94
CA ILE A 295 -2.12 7.12 -26.03
C ILE A 295 -2.63 6.10 -25.02
N VAL A 296 -3.35 6.58 -24.01
CA VAL A 296 -4.17 5.74 -23.14
C VAL A 296 -5.63 6.01 -23.49
N ASN A 297 -6.32 5.01 -24.03
CA ASN A 297 -7.74 5.10 -24.32
C ASN A 297 -8.49 4.10 -23.43
N GLU A 298 -9.19 4.62 -22.43
CA GLU A 298 -9.97 3.84 -21.47
C GLU A 298 -11.46 4.08 -21.70
N LYS A 299 -12.22 3.00 -21.91
CA LYS A 299 -13.67 3.03 -22.09
C LYS A 299 -14.32 1.83 -21.38
N ARG A 300 -15.48 2.08 -20.79
CA ARG A 300 -16.31 1.05 -20.16
C ARG A 300 -17.26 0.44 -21.19
N TYR A 301 -17.25 -0.88 -21.32
CA TYR A 301 -18.10 -1.63 -22.24
C TYR A 301 -18.99 -2.59 -21.47
N ASN A 302 -20.25 -2.71 -21.88
CA ASN A 302 -21.16 -3.74 -21.37
C ASN A 302 -21.14 -4.93 -22.33
N LEU A 303 -20.43 -6.00 -22.00
CA LEU A 303 -20.28 -7.19 -22.85
C LEU A 303 -21.62 -7.88 -23.15
N SER A 304 -22.63 -7.69 -22.30
CA SER A 304 -23.98 -8.19 -22.54
C SER A 304 -24.70 -7.44 -23.68
N ALA A 305 -24.28 -6.21 -24.00
CA ALA A 305 -24.96 -5.33 -24.95
C ALA A 305 -24.09 -4.90 -26.15
N SER A 306 -22.77 -4.76 -25.98
CA SER A 306 -21.87 -4.07 -26.91
C SER A 306 -20.95 -4.99 -27.73
N GLY A 307 -21.22 -6.30 -27.66
CA GLY A 307 -20.53 -7.31 -28.45
C GLY A 307 -19.16 -7.73 -27.90
N LYS A 308 -18.66 -8.86 -28.40
CA LYS A 308 -17.39 -9.47 -27.96
C LYS A 308 -16.22 -9.17 -28.91
N PHE A 309 -16.43 -8.31 -29.91
CA PHE A 309 -15.44 -7.97 -30.93
C PHE A 309 -15.05 -6.50 -30.84
N PHE A 310 -13.75 -6.24 -30.78
CA PHE A 310 -13.17 -4.92 -30.69
C PHE A 310 -12.24 -4.68 -31.88
N LEU A 311 -12.35 -3.54 -32.53
CA LEU A 311 -11.45 -3.08 -33.58
C LEU A 311 -10.59 -1.98 -33.00
N ILE A 312 -9.28 -2.16 -33.13
CA ILE A 312 -8.24 -1.22 -32.74
C ILE A 312 -7.46 -0.88 -34.01
N ASP A 313 -7.78 0.26 -34.62
CA ASP A 313 -7.22 0.68 -35.92
C ASP A 313 -6.39 1.96 -35.76
N PHE A 314 -5.08 1.80 -35.89
CA PHE A 314 -4.09 2.87 -35.93
C PHE A 314 -3.57 3.13 -37.35
N ALA A 315 -3.97 2.33 -38.35
CA ALA A 315 -3.51 2.46 -39.73
C ALA A 315 -4.14 3.69 -40.41
N LYS A 316 -5.36 4.08 -40.02
CA LYS A 316 -6.06 5.28 -40.51
C LYS A 316 -5.50 6.55 -39.85
N LYS A 317 -4.27 6.93 -40.19
CA LYS A 317 -3.53 8.12 -39.70
C LYS A 317 -3.98 9.46 -40.34
N GLU A 318 -5.26 9.62 -40.72
CA GLU A 318 -5.65 10.78 -41.55
C GLU A 318 -5.79 12.10 -40.78
N ASP A 319 -5.89 12.14 -39.44
CA ASP A 319 -5.80 13.39 -38.68
C ASP A 319 -5.32 13.17 -37.24
N SER A 320 -4.24 13.86 -36.85
CA SER A 320 -3.53 13.74 -35.57
C SER A 320 -4.36 14.14 -34.33
N THR A 321 -5.58 14.64 -34.51
CA THR A 321 -6.47 15.09 -33.43
C THR A 321 -7.64 14.14 -33.17
N GLN A 322 -7.82 13.04 -33.92
CA GLN A 322 -8.99 12.14 -33.80
C GLN A 322 -8.71 10.74 -33.22
N TYR A 323 -7.66 10.57 -32.42
CA TYR A 323 -7.38 9.30 -31.71
C TYR A 323 -8.46 8.88 -30.68
N ALA A 324 -9.52 9.68 -30.50
CA ALA A 324 -10.67 9.35 -29.63
C ALA A 324 -11.52 8.13 -30.11
N LYS A 325 -11.32 7.67 -31.35
CA LYS A 325 -12.04 6.54 -31.95
C LYS A 325 -11.17 5.30 -32.22
N VAL A 326 -10.08 5.13 -31.47
CA VAL A 326 -9.19 3.96 -31.63
C VAL A 326 -9.92 2.65 -31.37
N ILE A 327 -10.85 2.59 -30.41
CA ILE A 327 -11.58 1.36 -30.08
C ILE A 327 -13.03 1.46 -30.58
N GLN A 328 -13.42 0.57 -31.49
CA GLN A 328 -14.81 0.32 -31.89
C GLN A 328 -15.23 -1.07 -31.40
N SER A 329 -16.49 -1.25 -30.98
CA SER A 329 -17.02 -2.57 -30.58
C SER A 329 -18.19 -2.99 -31.47
N THR A 330 -18.33 -4.29 -31.72
CA THR A 330 -19.40 -4.89 -32.53
C THR A 330 -19.77 -6.29 -32.02
N ILE A 331 -20.97 -6.76 -32.37
CA ILE A 331 -21.54 -8.02 -31.86
C ILE A 331 -21.05 -9.25 -32.63
N GLU A 332 -20.78 -9.13 -33.94
CA GLU A 332 -20.53 -10.30 -34.80
C GLU A 332 -19.24 -10.21 -35.63
N SER A 333 -18.97 -9.07 -36.27
CA SER A 333 -17.73 -8.80 -37.02
C SER A 333 -17.71 -7.34 -37.52
N PHE A 334 -16.56 -6.88 -38.02
CA PHE A 334 -16.44 -5.58 -38.68
C PHE A 334 -16.52 -5.76 -40.21
N SER A 335 -17.60 -5.27 -40.83
CA SER A 335 -17.72 -5.24 -42.30
C SER A 335 -16.75 -4.20 -42.88
N GLY A 336 -16.00 -4.57 -43.92
CA GLY A 336 -15.04 -3.67 -44.58
C GLY A 336 -13.61 -3.71 -44.04
N TYR A 337 -13.34 -4.60 -43.08
CA TYR A 337 -11.99 -4.91 -42.61
C TYR A 337 -11.64 -6.35 -42.99
N GLU A 338 -10.46 -6.56 -43.58
CA GLU A 338 -9.94 -7.88 -43.92
C GLU A 338 -9.59 -8.63 -42.64
N GLN A 339 -10.21 -9.79 -42.37
CA GLN A 339 -10.00 -10.53 -41.13
C GLN A 339 -8.51 -10.85 -40.91
N PRO A 340 -7.87 -10.31 -39.85
CA PRO A 340 -6.47 -10.56 -39.62
C PRO A 340 -6.20 -12.01 -39.20
N GLU A 341 -5.00 -12.50 -39.47
CA GLU A 341 -4.54 -13.79 -38.95
C GLU A 341 -4.44 -13.76 -37.41
N LEU A 342 -4.68 -14.93 -36.79
CA LEU A 342 -4.52 -15.07 -35.35
C LEU A 342 -3.05 -14.83 -34.97
N TYR A 343 -2.82 -14.02 -33.95
CA TYR A 343 -1.49 -13.79 -33.41
C TYR A 343 -0.87 -15.10 -32.95
N GLU A 344 0.27 -15.48 -33.54
CA GLU A 344 1.11 -16.58 -33.10
C GLU A 344 2.50 -16.02 -32.80
N GLU A 345 2.90 -16.06 -31.53
CA GLU A 345 4.16 -15.48 -31.04
C GLU A 345 5.38 -16.02 -31.80
N ASN A 346 5.33 -17.28 -32.25
CA ASN A 346 6.42 -17.97 -32.94
C ASN A 346 6.64 -17.54 -34.40
N LYS A 347 5.74 -16.75 -35.01
CA LYS A 347 5.84 -16.35 -36.42
C LYS A 347 6.62 -15.04 -36.63
N PHE A 348 6.90 -14.30 -35.57
CA PHE A 348 7.64 -13.03 -35.66
C PHE A 348 9.13 -13.30 -35.50
N GLU A 349 9.85 -13.47 -36.62
CA GLU A 349 11.31 -13.54 -36.61
C GLU A 349 11.89 -12.23 -36.04
N LYS A 350 12.74 -12.35 -35.02
CA LYS A 350 13.53 -11.21 -34.51
C LYS A 350 14.31 -10.62 -35.67
N ARG A 351 14.00 -9.36 -36.04
CA ARG A 351 14.88 -8.57 -36.90
C ARG A 351 16.22 -8.40 -36.18
N ASN A 352 17.20 -9.21 -36.55
CA ASN A 352 18.60 -9.00 -36.20
C ASN A 352 19.14 -7.86 -37.07
N ASP A 353 18.98 -6.63 -36.62
CA ASP A 353 19.75 -5.51 -37.16
C ASP A 353 21.09 -5.41 -36.40
N ASP A 354 22.14 -5.32 -37.21
CA ASP A 354 23.54 -5.70 -36.98
C ASP A 354 24.38 -4.53 -36.44
N SER A 355 25.23 -4.80 -35.43
CA SER A 355 26.57 -4.21 -35.15
C SER A 355 26.91 -4.07 -33.64
N THR A 356 27.33 -5.16 -32.98
CA THR A 356 28.37 -5.17 -31.91
C THR A 356 28.75 -6.63 -31.57
N PRO A 357 30.02 -6.93 -31.19
CA PRO A 357 30.56 -8.28 -31.27
C PRO A 357 30.11 -9.18 -30.11
N ALA A 358 29.98 -10.46 -30.48
CA ALA A 358 29.34 -11.53 -29.73
C ALA A 358 29.98 -11.87 -28.38
N VAL A 359 29.13 -11.99 -27.35
CA VAL A 359 29.35 -12.90 -26.22
C VAL A 359 28.52 -14.15 -26.50
N GLN A 360 29.19 -15.29 -26.65
CA GLN A 360 28.56 -16.58 -26.82
C GLN A 360 27.83 -16.99 -25.53
N THR A 361 26.50 -17.11 -25.61
CA THR A 361 25.72 -17.83 -24.60
C THR A 361 25.10 -19.05 -25.27
N THR A 362 25.58 -20.23 -24.86
CA THR A 362 25.01 -21.52 -25.23
C THR A 362 23.59 -21.63 -24.68
N ILE A 363 22.59 -21.82 -25.55
CA ILE A 363 21.20 -22.12 -25.13
C ILE A 363 20.86 -23.54 -25.60
N SER A 364 20.53 -24.38 -24.62
CA SER A 364 19.98 -25.73 -24.79
C SER A 364 18.59 -25.66 -25.43
N SER A 365 18.43 -26.34 -26.56
CA SER A 365 17.14 -26.53 -27.23
C SER A 365 16.40 -27.73 -26.65
N THR A 366 15.49 -27.47 -25.71
CA THR A 366 14.38 -28.38 -25.36
C THR A 366 13.05 -27.65 -25.54
N PRO A 367 12.01 -28.33 -26.05
CA PRO A 367 10.73 -27.69 -26.38
C PRO A 367 10.04 -27.21 -25.10
N LEU A 368 9.88 -25.90 -24.96
CA LEU A 368 9.11 -25.26 -23.89
C LEU A 368 7.62 -25.43 -24.18
N VAL A 369 6.96 -26.28 -23.39
CA VAL A 369 5.51 -26.23 -23.18
C VAL A 369 5.24 -25.03 -22.27
N PHE A 370 4.41 -24.09 -22.71
CA PHE A 370 4.01 -22.94 -21.89
C PHE A 370 3.00 -23.39 -20.83
N ASP A 371 3.48 -23.62 -19.61
CA ASP A 371 2.64 -23.74 -18.42
C ASP A 371 2.38 -22.34 -17.85
N GLU A 372 1.29 -21.72 -18.29
CA GLU A 372 0.78 -20.46 -17.76
C GLU A 372 0.24 -20.68 -16.33
N TYR A 373 0.74 -19.93 -15.35
CA TYR A 373 0.34 -20.00 -13.94
C TYR A 373 -1.14 -19.57 -13.79
N GLN A 374 -2.10 -20.49 -13.95
CA GLN A 374 -3.50 -20.23 -13.60
C GLN A 374 -3.67 -20.28 -12.07
N VAL A 375 -3.42 -19.15 -11.41
CA VAL A 375 -3.76 -18.98 -10.00
C VAL A 375 -5.23 -18.59 -9.91
N ASP A 376 -6.02 -19.41 -9.21
CA ASP A 376 -7.43 -19.08 -9.01
C ASP A 376 -7.56 -17.86 -8.10
N ALA A 377 -7.86 -16.70 -8.69
CA ALA A 377 -7.92 -15.42 -8.01
C ALA A 377 -8.86 -15.44 -6.79
N SER A 378 -9.88 -16.31 -6.79
CA SER A 378 -10.79 -16.58 -5.66
C SER A 378 -10.05 -16.78 -4.34
N ASN A 379 -8.90 -17.44 -4.38
CA ASN A 379 -8.18 -17.95 -3.20
C ASN A 379 -7.05 -17.02 -2.73
N LEU A 380 -6.90 -15.85 -3.34
CA LEU A 380 -5.94 -14.84 -2.94
C LEU A 380 -6.60 -13.82 -2.01
N THR A 381 -5.94 -13.50 -0.90
CA THR A 381 -6.37 -12.39 -0.02
C THR A 381 -6.28 -11.06 -0.76
N ALA A 382 -7.03 -10.05 -0.31
CA ALA A 382 -6.96 -8.70 -0.89
C ALA A 382 -5.52 -8.16 -0.92
N GLU A 383 -4.74 -8.42 0.14
CA GLU A 383 -3.34 -8.03 0.24
C GLU A 383 -2.44 -8.78 -0.76
N GLN A 384 -2.65 -10.07 -0.99
CA GLN A 384 -1.92 -10.83 -2.02
C GLN A 384 -2.24 -10.33 -3.43
N ARG A 385 -3.52 -10.00 -3.70
CA ARG A 385 -3.94 -9.44 -4.99
C ARG A 385 -3.30 -8.07 -5.23
N GLU A 386 -3.25 -7.22 -4.21
CA GLU A 386 -2.60 -5.91 -4.28
C GLU A 386 -1.09 -6.04 -4.54
N LYS A 387 -0.40 -6.97 -3.86
CA LYS A 387 1.02 -7.25 -4.08
C LYS A 387 1.30 -7.78 -5.49
N LEU A 388 0.47 -8.70 -6.00
CA LEU A 388 0.60 -9.22 -7.37
C LEU A 388 0.36 -8.15 -8.44
N LEU A 389 -0.62 -7.27 -8.23
CA LEU A 389 -0.85 -6.10 -9.08
C LEU A 389 0.37 -5.17 -9.10
N LYS A 390 1.04 -5.00 -7.95
CA LYS A 390 2.25 -4.19 -7.84
C LYS A 390 3.43 -4.82 -8.59
N VAL A 391 3.66 -6.13 -8.46
CA VAL A 391 4.71 -6.86 -9.21
C VAL A 391 4.48 -6.80 -10.71
N GLN A 392 3.24 -7.06 -11.16
CA GLN A 392 2.85 -6.92 -12.57
C GLN A 392 3.12 -5.49 -13.09
N SER A 393 2.77 -4.46 -12.32
CA SER A 393 3.03 -3.06 -12.68
C SER A 393 4.52 -2.74 -12.83
N LEU A 394 5.40 -3.41 -12.08
CA LEU A 394 6.85 -3.23 -12.15
C LEU A 394 7.46 -3.94 -13.36
N GLU A 395 7.03 -5.17 -13.67
CA GLU A 395 7.41 -5.86 -14.92
C GLU A 395 6.92 -5.08 -16.15
N ASP A 396 5.72 -4.52 -16.08
CA ASP A 396 5.17 -3.65 -17.12
C ASP A 396 5.88 -2.29 -17.22
N LYS A 397 6.62 -1.87 -16.22
CA LYS A 397 7.50 -0.68 -16.33
C LYS A 397 8.90 -1.04 -16.82
N GLY A 398 9.18 -2.33 -17.05
CA GLY A 398 10.53 -2.83 -17.35
C GLY A 398 11.49 -2.67 -16.17
N ILE A 399 10.94 -2.59 -14.95
CA ILE A 399 11.70 -2.42 -13.71
C ILE A 399 12.12 -3.77 -13.14
N LEU A 400 11.24 -4.77 -13.20
CA LEU A 400 11.58 -6.17 -12.99
C LEU A 400 11.72 -6.84 -14.36
N ASP A 401 12.74 -7.66 -14.52
CA ASP A 401 12.75 -8.61 -15.63
C ASP A 401 11.75 -9.75 -15.38
N LYS A 402 11.52 -10.58 -16.40
CA LYS A 402 10.54 -11.66 -16.31
C LYS A 402 10.87 -12.67 -15.21
N ALA A 403 12.16 -12.98 -15.00
CA ALA A 403 12.58 -13.96 -13.99
C ALA A 403 12.41 -13.42 -12.56
N GLU A 404 12.71 -12.13 -12.35
CA GLU A 404 12.51 -11.44 -11.07
C GLU A 404 11.02 -11.29 -10.75
N ALA A 405 10.19 -10.92 -11.74
CA ALA A 405 8.75 -10.82 -11.58
C ALA A 405 8.12 -12.19 -11.26
N ASP A 406 8.58 -13.26 -11.91
CA ASP A 406 8.12 -14.63 -11.64
C ASP A 406 8.52 -15.10 -10.23
N PHE A 407 9.73 -14.75 -9.78
CA PHE A 407 10.19 -15.03 -8.41
C PHE A 407 9.31 -14.33 -7.35
N GLU A 408 9.00 -13.06 -7.55
CA GLU A 408 8.15 -12.30 -6.62
C GLU A 408 6.69 -12.76 -6.65
N ARG A 409 6.13 -13.07 -7.83
CA ARG A 409 4.80 -13.70 -7.92
C ARG A 409 4.76 -15.00 -7.13
N LYS A 410 5.80 -15.83 -7.25
CA LYS A 410 5.94 -17.10 -6.54
C LYS A 410 6.02 -16.90 -5.02
N ASN A 411 6.76 -15.91 -4.55
CA ASN A 411 6.79 -15.52 -3.13
C ASN A 411 5.43 -15.05 -2.61
N ILE A 412 4.66 -14.28 -3.39
CA ILE A 412 3.37 -13.74 -2.97
C ILE A 412 2.28 -14.80 -2.94
N ILE A 413 2.25 -15.67 -3.96
CA ILE A 413 1.26 -16.75 -4.10
C ILE A 413 1.58 -17.89 -3.14
N GLY A 414 2.85 -18.10 -2.82
CA GLY A 414 3.38 -19.23 -2.08
C GLY A 414 3.44 -20.48 -2.96
N ASP A 415 4.50 -21.28 -2.82
CA ASP A 415 4.80 -22.45 -3.67
C ASP A 415 3.69 -23.51 -3.73
N ASN A 416 2.68 -23.46 -2.86
CA ASN A 416 1.67 -24.49 -2.67
C ASN A 416 0.30 -24.24 -3.33
N LYS A 417 0.13 -23.21 -4.17
CA LYS A 417 -1.17 -22.92 -4.84
C LYS A 417 -1.22 -23.17 -6.35
N LEU A 418 -0.20 -23.85 -6.90
CA LEU A 418 -0.20 -24.30 -8.30
C LEU A 418 -0.71 -25.75 -8.38
N LEU A 419 -1.89 -25.91 -8.97
CA LEU A 419 -2.52 -27.22 -9.20
C LEU A 419 -1.66 -28.10 -10.12
N SER A 420 -1.46 -29.34 -9.71
CA SER A 420 -0.93 -30.43 -10.55
C SER A 420 -2.03 -31.00 -11.45
N PHE A 421 -1.72 -31.21 -12.73
CA PHE A 421 -2.58 -31.92 -13.70
C PHE A 421 -2.03 -33.34 -13.99
N PRO A 422 -2.89 -34.29 -14.42
CA PRO A 422 -2.57 -35.72 -14.42
C PRO A 422 -1.64 -36.12 -15.58
N LYS A 423 -0.68 -37.00 -15.29
CA LYS A 423 0.24 -37.60 -16.28
C LYS A 423 -0.53 -38.42 -17.31
N LYS A 424 -0.45 -38.04 -18.60
CA LYS A 424 -0.70 -38.95 -19.72
C LYS A 424 0.49 -39.90 -19.85
N THR A 425 0.22 -41.20 -19.73
CA THR A 425 1.14 -42.29 -20.04
C THR A 425 1.49 -42.25 -21.52
N GLN A 426 2.77 -42.05 -21.83
CA GLN A 426 3.30 -42.19 -23.19
C GLN A 426 4.01 -43.54 -23.28
N THR A 427 3.43 -44.43 -24.07
CA THR A 427 3.96 -45.73 -24.48
C THR A 427 5.25 -45.50 -25.27
N VAL A 428 6.36 -46.07 -24.81
CA VAL A 428 7.61 -46.15 -25.60
C VAL A 428 7.82 -47.62 -25.96
N ASP A 429 7.76 -47.88 -27.26
CA ASP A 429 8.25 -49.10 -27.90
C ASP A 429 9.76 -49.22 -27.67
N GLU A 430 10.22 -50.34 -27.11
CA GLU A 430 11.59 -50.79 -27.33
C GLU A 430 11.70 -52.32 -27.41
N LYS A 431 12.60 -52.73 -28.30
CA LYS A 431 12.69 -54.01 -29.00
C LYS A 431 13.09 -55.20 -28.12
N GLN A 432 12.56 -56.37 -28.50
CA GLN A 432 13.10 -57.70 -28.20
C GLN A 432 14.53 -57.91 -28.74
N PRO A 433 15.29 -58.87 -28.16
CA PRO A 433 15.41 -60.15 -28.87
C PRO A 433 15.31 -61.42 -27.99
N GLU A 434 14.64 -62.42 -28.59
CA GLU A 434 14.87 -63.88 -28.57
C GLU A 434 15.62 -64.57 -27.41
N LYS A 435 14.92 -65.51 -26.72
CA LYS A 435 15.22 -66.97 -26.76
C LYS A 435 14.14 -67.82 -26.07
N GLN A 436 13.68 -68.85 -26.78
CA GLN A 436 12.83 -69.99 -26.36
C GLN A 436 13.65 -71.09 -25.60
N PRO A 437 13.10 -72.28 -25.26
CA PRO A 437 11.91 -72.62 -24.43
C PRO A 437 12.21 -73.78 -23.43
N GLU A 438 11.25 -74.16 -22.58
CA GLU A 438 10.77 -75.56 -22.40
C GLU A 438 9.74 -75.69 -21.23
N PRO A 439 8.90 -76.76 -21.21
CA PRO A 439 7.53 -76.72 -20.71
C PRO A 439 7.29 -77.56 -19.45
N VAL A 440 6.04 -77.64 -18.96
CA VAL A 440 5.29 -78.89 -18.65
C VAL A 440 4.26 -78.71 -17.51
N LYS A 441 3.05 -79.23 -17.78
CA LYS A 441 1.96 -79.76 -16.90
C LYS A 441 0.84 -78.85 -16.35
N GLN A 442 -0.31 -78.96 -17.04
CA GLN A 442 -1.68 -79.16 -16.51
C GLN A 442 -1.81 -80.45 -15.66
N PRO A 443 -2.85 -80.67 -14.80
CA PRO A 443 -4.32 -80.59 -15.09
C PRO A 443 -5.16 -79.82 -14.02
N GLU A 444 -6.23 -79.09 -14.37
CA GLU A 444 -7.67 -79.47 -14.55
C GLU A 444 -8.48 -79.60 -13.22
N PRO A 445 -9.83 -79.51 -13.20
CA PRO A 445 -10.60 -78.27 -12.92
C PRO A 445 -11.56 -78.41 -11.72
N GLU A 446 -12.22 -77.32 -11.25
CA GLU A 446 -13.62 -77.34 -10.75
C GLU A 446 -14.18 -75.94 -10.33
N ILE A 447 -15.34 -75.62 -10.91
CA ILE A 447 -16.57 -74.99 -10.34
C ILE A 447 -16.59 -73.51 -9.90
N GLN A 448 -17.23 -72.72 -10.77
CA GLN A 448 -18.25 -71.66 -10.55
C GLN A 448 -18.28 -70.85 -9.23
N LYS A 449 -18.18 -69.52 -9.37
CA LYS A 449 -19.21 -68.59 -8.85
C LYS A 449 -19.09 -67.19 -9.46
N VAL A 450 -20.20 -66.76 -10.05
CA VAL A 450 -20.50 -65.40 -10.53
C VAL A 450 -20.22 -64.37 -9.41
N LYS A 451 -19.39 -63.36 -9.69
CA LYS A 451 -19.21 -62.17 -8.84
C LYS A 451 -19.40 -60.91 -9.68
N THR A 452 -20.42 -60.16 -9.28
CA THR A 452 -20.75 -58.77 -9.62
C THR A 452 -19.54 -57.85 -9.46
N PRO A 453 -19.34 -56.81 -10.31
CA PRO A 453 -18.24 -55.87 -10.15
C PRO A 453 -18.39 -55.07 -8.85
N ARG A 454 -17.36 -55.14 -8.00
CA ARG A 454 -17.24 -54.38 -6.75
C ARG A 454 -16.72 -52.98 -7.11
N GLN A 455 -17.46 -51.94 -6.76
CA GLN A 455 -16.99 -50.56 -6.80
C GLN A 455 -15.68 -50.43 -6.00
N GLU A 456 -14.65 -49.87 -6.64
CA GLU A 456 -13.43 -49.44 -5.99
C GLU A 456 -13.75 -48.20 -5.14
N THR A 457 -13.80 -48.40 -3.82
CA THR A 457 -13.79 -47.30 -2.86
C THR A 457 -12.40 -46.68 -2.86
N SER A 458 -12.29 -45.45 -3.35
CA SER A 458 -11.11 -44.61 -3.21
C SER A 458 -10.78 -44.42 -1.72
N THR A 459 -9.66 -44.98 -1.27
CA THR A 459 -9.08 -44.71 0.04
C THR A 459 -8.62 -43.26 0.09
N VAL A 460 -9.41 -42.41 0.76
CA VAL A 460 -9.01 -41.05 1.12
C VAL A 460 -7.73 -41.15 1.97
N LYS A 461 -6.59 -40.72 1.42
CA LYS A 461 -5.35 -40.61 2.20
C LYS A 461 -5.59 -39.62 3.33
N GLN A 462 -5.47 -40.07 4.57
CA GLN A 462 -5.55 -39.20 5.73
C GLN A 462 -4.43 -38.14 5.66
N PRO A 463 -4.69 -36.89 6.08
CA PRO A 463 -3.66 -35.86 6.13
C PRO A 463 -2.50 -36.30 7.03
N GLU A 464 -1.27 -36.22 6.53
CA GLU A 464 -0.06 -36.45 7.33
C GLU A 464 0.14 -35.25 8.27
N PHE A 465 0.34 -35.49 9.56
CA PHE A 465 0.59 -34.45 10.56
C PHE A 465 2.06 -34.44 10.99
N ILE A 466 2.62 -33.25 11.22
CA ILE A 466 3.95 -33.04 11.78
C ILE A 466 3.81 -32.76 13.28
N GLU A 467 4.56 -33.52 14.09
CA GLU A 467 4.68 -33.30 15.53
C GLU A 467 5.61 -32.11 15.80
N LEU A 468 5.06 -31.00 16.30
CA LEU A 468 5.80 -29.86 16.84
C LEU A 468 6.03 -30.07 18.34
N LYS A 469 7.29 -30.01 18.79
CA LYS A 469 7.64 -30.04 20.22
C LYS A 469 7.98 -28.65 20.72
N LEU A 470 7.15 -28.14 21.63
CA LEU A 470 7.28 -26.80 22.20
C LEU A 470 7.84 -26.85 23.61
N PHE A 471 8.88 -26.06 23.87
CA PHE A 471 9.58 -25.93 25.14
C PHE A 471 9.17 -24.59 25.77
N LEU A 472 8.29 -24.64 26.76
CA LEU A 472 7.80 -23.43 27.44
C LEU A 472 8.63 -23.17 28.69
N CYS A 473 9.17 -21.95 28.84
CA CYS A 473 9.96 -21.55 30.01
C CYS A 473 9.60 -20.13 30.48
N ASN A 474 9.60 -19.89 31.79
CA ASN A 474 9.29 -18.57 32.38
C ASN A 474 7.98 -17.93 31.88
N ILE A 475 6.95 -18.74 31.64
CA ILE A 475 5.64 -18.25 31.20
C ILE A 475 4.88 -17.72 32.41
N LYS A 476 4.29 -16.53 32.27
CA LYS A 476 3.40 -15.96 33.29
C LYS A 476 1.94 -16.18 32.90
N ALA A 477 1.20 -16.92 33.72
CA ALA A 477 -0.21 -17.20 33.54
C ALA A 477 -0.97 -17.26 34.88
N SER A 478 -2.29 -17.14 34.80
CA SER A 478 -3.19 -17.39 35.92
C SER A 478 -4.50 -17.98 35.40
N SER A 479 -5.37 -18.48 36.28
CA SER A 479 -6.70 -18.96 35.89
C SER A 479 -7.57 -17.87 35.26
N SER A 480 -7.39 -16.60 35.65
CA SER A 480 -8.06 -15.43 35.08
C SER A 480 -7.40 -14.87 33.82
N GLN A 481 -6.12 -15.17 33.61
CA GLN A 481 -5.31 -14.69 32.48
C GLN A 481 -4.42 -15.84 31.99
N PRO A 482 -5.01 -16.86 31.33
CA PRO A 482 -4.27 -18.03 30.90
C PRO A 482 -3.31 -17.68 29.76
N PHE A 483 -2.15 -18.34 29.73
CA PHE A 483 -1.32 -18.37 28.54
C PHE A 483 -1.99 -19.27 27.51
N GLN A 484 -2.11 -18.80 26.28
CA GLN A 484 -2.63 -19.58 25.16
C GLN A 484 -1.66 -19.56 23.98
N LEU A 485 -1.45 -20.73 23.39
CA LEU A 485 -0.81 -20.86 22.09
C LEU A 485 -1.86 -21.32 21.09
N ILE A 486 -2.10 -20.51 20.05
CA ILE A 486 -3.20 -20.72 19.10
C ILE A 486 -2.62 -20.96 17.71
N TYR A 487 -3.03 -22.03 17.04
CA TYR A 487 -2.73 -22.28 15.63
C TYR A 487 -3.70 -21.49 14.76
N LYS A 488 -3.20 -20.49 14.05
CA LYS A 488 -4.02 -19.47 13.37
C LYS A 488 -4.97 -20.00 12.28
N PRO A 489 -4.62 -20.99 11.44
CA PRO A 489 -5.49 -21.41 10.32
C PRO A 489 -6.84 -21.95 10.78
N GLU A 490 -6.89 -22.56 11.96
CA GLU A 490 -8.12 -23.11 12.55
C GLU A 490 -8.57 -22.33 13.80
N ASN A 491 -7.80 -21.31 14.19
CA ASN A 491 -7.89 -20.68 15.51
C ASN A 491 -7.93 -21.71 16.66
N ALA A 492 -7.27 -22.85 16.48
CA ALA A 492 -7.28 -23.96 17.43
C ALA A 492 -6.31 -23.66 18.58
N VAL A 493 -6.80 -23.71 19.81
CA VAL A 493 -5.96 -23.56 21.01
C VAL A 493 -5.14 -24.84 21.18
N MET A 494 -3.85 -24.78 20.87
CA MET A 494 -2.93 -25.91 21.00
C MET A 494 -2.56 -26.16 22.46
N ILE A 495 -2.39 -25.08 23.23
CA ILE A 495 -1.96 -25.13 24.63
C ILE A 495 -2.68 -24.03 25.39
N SER A 496 -3.19 -24.36 26.57
CA SER A 496 -3.67 -23.39 27.54
C SER A 496 -3.06 -23.69 28.91
N LEU A 497 -2.30 -22.75 29.47
CA LEU A 497 -1.75 -22.85 30.82
C LEU A 497 -2.43 -21.82 31.72
N THR A 498 -2.92 -22.28 32.87
CA THR A 498 -3.59 -21.45 33.89
C THR A 498 -2.68 -21.13 35.08
N GLU A 499 -1.42 -21.56 35.03
CA GLU A 499 -0.44 -21.39 36.11
C GLU A 499 0.91 -20.95 35.54
N ASP A 500 1.68 -20.24 36.36
CA ASP A 500 3.03 -19.80 35.98
C ASP A 500 3.94 -21.02 35.73
N VAL A 501 4.77 -20.93 34.70
CA VAL A 501 5.84 -21.89 34.42
C VAL A 501 7.14 -21.28 34.92
N SER A 502 7.82 -21.95 35.86
CA SER A 502 9.12 -21.48 36.35
C SER A 502 10.18 -21.50 35.23
N PRO A 503 11.21 -20.65 35.30
CA PRO A 503 12.31 -20.66 34.33
C PRO A 503 13.04 -22.00 34.28
N GLU A 504 13.05 -22.76 35.37
CA GLU A 504 13.68 -24.09 35.49
C GLU A 504 12.82 -25.22 34.92
N LYS A 505 11.53 -24.97 34.66
CA LYS A 505 10.58 -25.97 34.19
C LYS A 505 10.36 -25.79 32.70
N ILE A 506 10.77 -26.79 31.94
CA ILE A 506 10.46 -26.92 30.52
C ILE A 506 9.20 -27.79 30.40
N ILE A 507 8.13 -27.22 29.85
CA ILE A 507 6.95 -28.01 29.45
C ILE A 507 7.13 -28.35 27.97
N CYS A 508 7.18 -29.64 27.66
CA CYS A 508 7.15 -30.15 26.29
C CYS A 508 5.70 -30.42 25.88
N VAL A 509 5.21 -29.70 24.87
CA VAL A 509 3.87 -29.95 24.31
C VAL A 509 3.97 -30.38 22.87
N LYS A 510 3.18 -31.41 22.54
CA LYS A 510 3.05 -31.97 21.20
C LYS A 510 1.85 -31.32 20.52
N GLY A 511 2.10 -30.65 19.41
CA GLY A 511 1.06 -30.18 18.49
C GLY A 511 1.11 -30.97 17.20
N GLU A 512 -0.04 -31.35 16.66
CA GLU A 512 -0.16 -31.91 15.32
C GLU A 512 -0.46 -30.76 14.35
N ILE A 513 0.42 -30.56 13.37
CA ILE A 513 0.26 -29.54 12.34
C ILE A 513 0.11 -30.26 11.00
N PRO A 514 -0.94 -30.01 10.22
CA PRO A 514 -1.10 -30.65 8.92
C PRO A 514 0.13 -30.37 8.06
N SER A 515 0.82 -31.43 7.64
CA SER A 515 1.98 -31.33 6.77
C SER A 515 1.53 -30.84 5.40
N ASN A 516 2.33 -29.96 4.80
CA ASN A 516 2.10 -29.58 3.42
C ASN A 516 3.00 -30.44 2.52
N PRO A 517 2.46 -31.37 1.72
CA PRO A 517 3.25 -32.32 0.95
C PRO A 517 4.10 -31.69 -0.16
N SER A 518 3.86 -30.43 -0.53
CA SER A 518 4.51 -29.76 -1.67
C SER A 518 5.37 -28.54 -1.32
N GLY A 519 5.60 -28.20 -0.04
CA GLY A 519 6.36 -26.99 0.31
C GLY A 519 6.82 -26.87 1.76
N ASP A 520 7.30 -25.67 2.13
CA ASP A 520 7.66 -25.33 3.51
C ASP A 520 6.43 -25.45 4.41
N THR A 521 6.50 -26.29 5.45
CA THR A 521 5.41 -26.38 6.42
C THR A 521 5.59 -25.24 7.42
N ILE A 522 4.95 -24.11 7.15
CA ILE A 522 4.93 -22.95 8.02
C ILE A 522 3.78 -23.09 9.01
N ALA A 523 4.09 -22.98 10.30
CA ALA A 523 3.15 -23.00 11.40
C ALA A 523 2.93 -21.58 11.95
N PRO A 524 1.88 -20.86 11.51
CA PRO A 524 1.52 -19.57 12.09
C PRO A 524 0.84 -19.77 13.45
N LEU A 525 1.48 -19.24 14.48
CA LEU A 525 1.09 -19.33 15.88
C LEU A 525 0.77 -17.94 16.45
N VAL A 526 -0.20 -17.88 17.36
CA VAL A 526 -0.45 -16.72 18.21
C VAL A 526 -0.06 -17.08 19.64
N ILE A 527 0.90 -16.35 20.18
CA ILE A 527 1.39 -16.45 21.56
C ILE A 527 0.64 -15.39 22.37
N ASP A 528 -0.35 -15.81 23.15
CA ASP A 528 -1.16 -14.94 23.99
C ASP A 528 -0.81 -15.12 25.47
N MET A 529 -0.22 -14.09 26.09
CA MET A 529 0.12 -14.03 27.51
C MET A 529 -0.50 -12.77 28.15
N PRO A 530 -1.81 -12.79 28.48
CA PRO A 530 -2.51 -11.61 28.96
C PRO A 530 -1.94 -11.04 30.27
N LYS A 531 -1.39 -11.90 31.14
CA LYS A 531 -0.80 -11.51 32.44
C LYS A 531 0.42 -10.59 32.31
N VAL A 532 1.14 -10.67 31.19
CA VAL A 532 2.25 -9.76 30.85
C VAL A 532 1.89 -8.77 29.74
N GLY A 533 0.63 -8.75 29.29
CA GLY A 533 0.14 -7.85 28.24
C GLY A 533 0.73 -8.16 26.86
N VAL A 534 1.10 -9.42 26.58
CA VAL A 534 1.69 -9.79 25.28
C VAL A 534 0.72 -10.60 24.45
N LYS A 535 0.54 -10.19 23.19
CA LYS A 535 -0.11 -10.99 22.14
C LYS A 535 0.72 -10.87 20.87
N LEU A 536 1.40 -11.95 20.49
CA LEU A 536 2.39 -11.96 19.41
C LEU A 536 2.00 -13.00 18.36
N GLU A 537 1.94 -12.59 17.09
CA GLU A 537 1.89 -13.53 15.97
C GLU A 537 3.32 -13.92 15.58
N HIS A 538 3.57 -15.22 15.46
CA HIS A 538 4.87 -15.77 15.09
C HIS A 538 4.69 -16.93 14.10
N SER A 539 5.62 -17.11 13.17
CA SER A 539 5.56 -18.20 12.19
C SER A 539 6.81 -19.07 12.31
N LEU A 540 6.63 -20.35 12.58
CA LEU A 540 7.71 -21.33 12.63
C LEU A 540 7.81 -22.05 11.30
N ASN A 541 9.01 -22.18 10.72
CA ASN A 541 9.22 -22.99 9.52
C ASN A 541 9.65 -24.39 9.95
N LEU A 542 8.75 -25.38 9.95
CA LEU A 542 9.03 -26.71 10.49
C LEU A 542 10.11 -27.49 9.71
N LYS A 543 10.52 -27.03 8.52
CA LYS A 543 11.71 -27.56 7.83
C LYS A 543 13.02 -27.17 8.52
N ASN A 544 13.05 -26.02 9.19
CA ASN A 544 14.22 -25.52 9.94
C ASN A 544 14.26 -26.04 11.38
N GLY A 545 13.45 -27.05 11.68
CA GLY A 545 13.42 -27.73 12.97
C GLY A 545 12.03 -27.84 13.57
N ARG A 546 11.75 -28.97 14.21
CA ARG A 546 10.46 -29.24 14.88
C ARG A 546 10.46 -28.90 16.36
N PHE A 547 11.52 -28.27 16.85
CA PHE A 547 11.70 -27.90 18.25
C PHE A 547 11.69 -26.38 18.35
N ALA A 548 10.77 -25.85 19.15
CA ALA A 548 10.69 -24.43 19.38
C ALA A 548 10.55 -24.13 20.88
N MET A 549 11.23 -23.09 21.33
CA MET A 549 11.21 -22.64 22.70
C MET A 549 10.54 -21.27 22.78
N ILE A 550 9.59 -21.13 23.70
CA ILE A 550 8.84 -19.89 23.94
C ILE A 550 8.97 -19.55 25.42
N GLY A 551 9.42 -18.32 25.70
CA GLY A 551 9.51 -17.83 27.07
C GLY A 551 9.56 -16.33 27.20
N VAL A 552 9.47 -15.84 28.42
CA VAL A 552 9.69 -14.42 28.75
C VAL A 552 11.12 -14.26 29.26
N SER A 553 11.87 -13.29 28.76
CA SER A 553 13.23 -13.03 29.25
C SER A 553 13.19 -12.38 30.64
N ASP A 554 14.01 -12.86 31.59
CA ASP A 554 14.01 -12.38 32.99
C ASP A 554 14.36 -10.89 33.15
N ASN A 555 15.08 -10.30 32.19
CA ASN A 555 15.68 -8.97 32.33
C ASN A 555 14.85 -7.81 31.76
N THR A 556 13.73 -8.09 31.08
CA THR A 556 12.88 -7.04 30.49
C THR A 556 11.42 -7.40 30.62
N ALA A 557 10.65 -6.52 31.26
CA ALA A 557 9.20 -6.67 31.42
C ALA A 557 8.54 -6.89 30.04
N GLY A 558 8.08 -8.12 29.79
CA GLY A 558 7.26 -8.45 28.61
C GLY A 558 8.00 -8.81 27.32
N LYS A 559 9.34 -8.93 27.30
CA LYS A 559 10.02 -9.41 26.08
C LYS A 559 9.87 -10.92 25.95
N VAL A 560 9.11 -11.34 24.94
CA VAL A 560 8.95 -12.74 24.56
C VAL A 560 10.09 -13.15 23.63
N VAL A 561 10.72 -14.28 23.94
CA VAL A 561 11.75 -14.91 23.13
C VAL A 561 11.14 -16.17 22.53
N CYS A 562 11.20 -16.27 21.20
CA CYS A 562 10.92 -17.50 20.47
C CYS A 562 12.19 -17.94 19.74
N ARG A 563 12.68 -19.16 19.99
CA ARG A 563 13.83 -19.75 19.30
C ARG A 563 13.41 -21.08 18.69
N GLN A 564 13.84 -21.34 17.46
CA GLN A 564 13.59 -22.58 16.74
C GLN A 564 14.92 -23.30 16.48
N GLN A 565 14.95 -24.63 16.67
CA GLN A 565 16.14 -25.46 16.48
C GLN A 565 15.80 -26.82 15.85
N ASN A 566 16.82 -27.45 15.26
CA ASN A 566 16.71 -28.76 14.59
C ASN A 566 16.75 -29.95 15.55
N ASP A 567 17.18 -29.76 16.80
CA ASP A 567 17.24 -30.79 17.84
C ASP A 567 16.61 -30.32 19.17
N GLU A 568 16.53 -31.22 20.15
CA GLU A 568 15.94 -30.97 21.47
C GLU A 568 16.89 -30.22 22.43
N ASN A 569 18.11 -29.94 21.98
CA ASN A 569 19.19 -29.42 22.82
C ASN A 569 19.19 -27.90 22.82
N PHE A 570 18.30 -27.32 23.61
CA PHE A 570 18.39 -25.90 23.96
C PHE A 570 19.52 -25.71 24.97
N GLU A 571 20.72 -25.36 24.51
CA GLU A 571 21.83 -24.98 25.40
C GLU A 571 21.41 -23.76 26.24
N GLY A 572 21.21 -23.98 27.54
CA GLY A 572 21.12 -22.98 28.61
C GLY A 572 20.21 -21.78 28.35
N PHE A 573 19.00 -21.78 28.93
CA PHE A 573 18.36 -20.50 29.22
C PHE A 573 19.13 -19.81 30.35
N ILE A 574 19.36 -18.50 30.22
CA ILE A 574 20.01 -17.60 31.19
C ILE A 574 21.55 -17.65 31.22
N GLN A 575 22.16 -17.12 30.16
CA GLN A 575 23.04 -15.94 30.25
C GLN A 575 23.41 -15.58 28.82
N ASP A 576 22.83 -14.50 28.28
CA ASP A 576 23.50 -13.73 27.23
C ASP A 576 24.81 -13.22 27.84
N SER A 577 25.84 -14.07 27.84
CA SER A 577 27.23 -13.76 28.18
C SER A 577 28.03 -13.32 26.94
N GLY A 578 27.36 -13.23 25.78
CA GLY A 578 27.83 -12.33 24.72
C GLY A 578 28.02 -10.94 25.34
N PRO A 579 29.08 -10.20 24.96
CA PRO A 579 29.33 -8.87 25.52
C PRO A 579 28.03 -8.10 25.43
N LYS A 580 27.47 -7.72 26.60
CA LYS A 580 26.28 -6.87 26.68
C LYS A 580 26.62 -5.63 25.88
N GLU A 581 26.18 -5.57 24.63
CA GLU A 581 26.35 -4.40 23.82
C GLU A 581 25.47 -3.33 24.46
N GLU A 582 26.10 -2.45 25.23
CA GLU A 582 25.39 -1.36 25.88
C GLU A 582 24.67 -0.56 24.79
N PRO A 583 23.34 -0.42 24.87
CA PRO A 583 22.61 0.38 23.92
C PRO A 583 23.19 1.80 23.94
N SER A 584 23.42 2.37 22.76
CA SER A 584 23.96 3.73 22.70
C SER A 584 22.91 4.70 23.20
N LYS A 585 23.33 5.59 24.11
CA LYS A 585 22.48 6.62 24.70
C LYS A 585 22.62 7.91 23.90
N ILE A 586 21.52 8.61 23.73
CA ILE A 586 21.46 9.97 23.17
C ILE A 586 20.94 10.92 24.24
N LEU A 587 21.58 12.07 24.40
CA LEU A 587 21.25 13.05 25.44
C LEU A 587 20.72 14.31 24.78
N VAL A 588 19.41 14.51 24.82
CA VAL A 588 18.77 15.64 24.15
C VAL A 588 18.58 16.82 25.12
N HIS A 589 18.98 18.01 24.72
CA HIS A 589 18.88 19.24 25.49
C HIS A 589 17.91 20.18 24.77
N PHE A 590 16.92 20.74 25.46
CA PHE A 590 15.93 21.60 24.82
C PHE A 590 15.86 23.00 25.44
N SER A 591 15.65 24.02 24.62
CA SER A 591 15.56 25.40 25.10
C SER A 591 14.62 26.26 24.25
N GLY A 592 13.72 26.97 24.91
CA GLY A 592 12.91 28.02 24.28
C GLY A 592 11.86 27.51 23.30
N ILE A 593 11.43 26.26 23.40
CA ILE A 593 10.49 25.66 22.44
C ILE A 593 9.04 25.87 22.91
N PRO A 594 8.19 26.54 22.12
CA PRO A 594 6.77 26.66 22.43
C PRO A 594 6.06 25.32 22.25
N ALA A 595 5.13 25.01 23.17
CA ALA A 595 4.27 23.83 23.11
C ALA A 595 2.97 24.11 23.87
N SER A 596 1.90 23.38 23.53
CA SER A 596 0.62 23.39 24.21
C SER A 596 -0.02 21.99 24.21
N THR A 597 -1.13 21.82 24.92
CA THR A 597 -1.90 20.57 24.90
C THR A 597 -2.45 20.26 23.50
N GLU A 598 -2.88 21.28 22.75
CA GLU A 598 -3.37 21.13 21.37
C GLU A 598 -2.25 20.92 20.35
N GLN A 599 -1.06 21.46 20.65
CA GLN A 599 0.11 21.43 19.77
C GLN A 599 1.36 21.04 20.55
N PRO A 600 1.51 19.73 20.87
CA PRO A 600 2.62 19.24 21.67
C PRO A 600 3.95 19.32 20.90
N PHE A 601 5.04 19.48 21.64
CA PHE A 601 6.40 19.27 21.17
C PHE A 601 6.76 17.79 21.23
N LEU A 602 7.19 17.22 20.09
CA LEU A 602 7.47 15.80 19.94
C LEU A 602 8.89 15.58 19.39
N ILE A 603 9.56 14.55 19.89
CA ILE A 603 10.84 14.09 19.33
C ILE A 603 10.71 12.61 19.00
N TYR A 604 11.13 12.26 17.79
CA TYR A 604 11.19 10.91 17.27
C TYR A 604 12.66 10.55 17.01
N ILE A 605 13.04 9.33 17.39
CA ILE A 605 14.35 8.74 17.10
C ILE A 605 14.11 7.48 16.27
N ASN A 606 14.62 7.45 15.05
CA ASN A 606 14.36 6.39 14.07
C ASN A 606 12.84 6.09 13.96
N ASP A 607 12.05 7.15 13.77
CA ASP A 607 10.58 7.15 13.64
C ASP A 607 9.80 6.68 14.88
N LYS A 608 10.47 6.37 16.00
CA LYS A 608 9.82 6.07 17.26
C LYS A 608 9.72 7.31 18.12
N GLN A 609 8.50 7.64 18.56
CA GLN A 609 8.28 8.74 19.49
C GLN A 609 9.05 8.47 20.78
N ALA A 610 10.04 9.29 21.06
CA ALA A 610 10.92 9.15 22.21
C ALA A 610 10.57 10.18 23.31
N TYR A 611 9.94 11.29 22.95
CA TYR A 611 9.57 12.34 23.89
C TYR A 611 8.33 13.12 23.44
N LYS A 612 7.54 13.56 24.41
CA LYS A 612 6.37 14.42 24.23
C LYS A 612 6.27 15.43 25.37
N ARG A 613 6.00 16.70 25.04
CA ARG A 613 5.72 17.76 26.01
C ARG A 613 4.56 18.62 25.54
N GLU A 614 3.62 18.87 26.44
CA GLU A 614 2.40 19.66 26.20
C GLU A 614 2.46 21.07 26.83
N GLU A 615 3.59 21.41 27.44
CA GLU A 615 3.80 22.70 28.11
C GLU A 615 4.99 23.45 27.49
N PRO A 616 4.93 24.79 27.39
CA PRO A 616 5.98 25.58 26.76
C PRO A 616 7.27 25.57 27.59
N LEU A 617 8.39 25.36 26.90
CA LEU A 617 9.73 25.27 27.49
C LEU A 617 10.35 26.67 27.63
N LYS A 618 10.01 27.38 28.71
CA LYS A 618 10.37 28.80 28.92
C LYS A 618 11.85 29.09 29.22
N LYS A 619 12.66 28.08 29.58
CA LYS A 619 14.11 28.19 29.87
C LYS A 619 14.82 26.96 29.31
N ARG A 620 16.16 26.98 29.25
CA ARG A 620 16.99 25.80 28.94
C ARG A 620 16.65 24.70 29.95
N GLN A 621 15.84 23.74 29.52
CA GLN A 621 15.45 22.59 30.31
C GLN A 621 16.20 21.38 29.76
N LYS A 622 16.83 20.63 30.66
CA LYS A 622 17.55 19.42 30.30
C LYS A 622 16.57 18.27 30.45
N GLY A 623 16.34 17.50 29.38
CA GLY A 623 15.55 16.27 29.46
C GLY A 623 16.33 15.13 28.85
N CYS A 624 16.83 14.24 29.69
CA CYS A 624 17.50 13.04 29.22
C CYS A 624 16.46 12.12 28.56
N ILE A 625 16.55 11.96 27.24
CA ILE A 625 15.80 10.94 26.50
C ILE A 625 16.69 9.71 26.39
N ASN A 626 16.61 8.79 27.34
CA ASN A 626 17.27 7.50 27.21
C ASN A 626 16.57 6.66 26.13
N GLY A 627 16.94 6.87 24.88
CA GLY A 627 16.61 5.95 23.81
C GLY A 627 17.63 4.82 23.83
N ASP A 628 17.21 3.59 24.13
CA ASP A 628 18.04 2.43 23.85
C ASP A 628 18.04 2.21 22.33
N ILE A 629 19.14 2.57 21.66
CA ILE A 629 19.27 2.42 20.20
C ILE A 629 20.10 1.15 19.91
N PRO A 630 19.45 0.03 19.53
CA PRO A 630 20.17 -1.17 19.16
C PRO A 630 20.88 -0.99 17.82
N LYS A 631 22.07 -1.61 17.66
CA LYS A 631 22.93 -1.45 16.47
C LYS A 631 22.24 -1.78 15.15
N ASN A 632 21.26 -2.68 15.15
CA ASN A 632 20.49 -3.08 13.98
C ASN A 632 19.53 -2.00 13.44
N LYS A 633 19.42 -0.85 14.11
CA LYS A 633 18.63 0.31 13.65
C LYS A 633 19.48 1.48 13.18
N ARG A 634 20.76 1.21 12.88
CA ARG A 634 21.66 2.19 12.26
C ARG A 634 21.19 2.48 10.84
N ILE A 635 21.37 3.72 10.40
CA ILE A 635 21.10 4.12 9.00
C ILE A 635 22.03 3.37 8.03
N ASN A 636 23.22 2.95 8.49
CA ASN A 636 24.14 2.05 7.78
C ASN A 636 24.42 0.80 8.66
N PRO A 637 23.66 -0.28 8.54
CA PRO A 637 23.90 -1.51 9.30
C PRO A 637 25.15 -2.26 8.84
N ASP A 638 25.52 -2.16 7.56
CA ASP A 638 26.49 -3.05 6.92
C ASP A 638 27.83 -2.38 6.51
N SER A 639 27.99 -1.06 6.68
CA SER A 639 29.25 -0.35 6.38
C SER A 639 29.66 0.64 7.49
N GLU A 640 30.70 0.25 8.24
CA GLU A 640 31.65 1.09 9.00
C GLU A 640 31.18 1.92 10.23
N ALA A 641 32.08 1.93 11.23
CA ALA A 641 32.32 2.74 12.44
C ALA A 641 31.29 3.76 12.99
N ASN A 642 30.43 4.37 12.18
CA ASN A 642 29.69 5.57 12.54
C ASN A 642 28.24 5.24 12.93
N HIS A 643 27.88 5.52 14.18
CA HIS A 643 26.54 5.27 14.69
C HIS A 643 25.62 6.45 14.38
N VAL A 644 25.03 6.45 13.18
CA VAL A 644 24.12 7.53 12.74
C VAL A 644 22.66 7.17 13.01
N VAL A 645 21.90 8.12 13.60
CA VAL A 645 20.48 8.00 13.95
C VAL A 645 19.67 9.16 13.38
N SER A 646 18.42 8.90 12.98
CA SER A 646 17.50 9.93 12.50
C SER A 646 16.77 10.55 13.68
N VAL A 647 16.90 11.86 13.86
CA VAL A 647 16.18 12.63 14.87
C VAL A 647 15.20 13.56 14.17
N LYS A 648 13.91 13.30 14.38
CA LYS A 648 12.82 14.14 13.88
C LYS A 648 12.21 14.91 15.05
N VAL A 649 12.21 16.23 14.94
CA VAL A 649 11.67 17.15 15.94
C VAL A 649 10.42 17.79 15.35
N GLU A 650 9.28 17.67 16.02
CA GLU A 650 8.03 18.35 15.65
C GLU A 650 7.68 19.39 16.72
N ALA A 651 7.60 20.65 16.31
CA ALA A 651 7.17 21.77 17.14
C ALA A 651 6.14 22.57 16.33
N PRO A 652 4.82 22.26 16.45
CA PRO A 652 3.80 22.81 15.54
C PRO A 652 3.63 24.33 15.61
N MET A 653 4.12 24.97 16.67
CA MET A 653 4.10 26.42 16.87
C MET A 653 5.33 27.15 16.26
N VAL A 654 6.23 26.40 15.61
CA VAL A 654 7.51 26.87 15.04
C VAL A 654 7.53 26.56 13.53
N SER A 655 8.16 27.38 12.71
CA SER A 655 8.24 27.17 11.25
C SER A 655 9.69 26.86 10.83
N PRO A 656 9.97 25.70 10.19
CA PRO A 656 9.02 24.65 9.82
C PRO A 656 8.53 23.82 11.01
N ASN A 657 7.29 23.33 10.92
CA ASN A 657 6.61 22.58 11.99
C ASN A 657 7.34 21.28 12.38
N ALA A 658 8.17 20.75 11.49
CA ALA A 658 8.98 19.57 11.72
C ALA A 658 10.33 19.70 11.03
N LYS A 659 11.38 19.22 11.71
CA LYS A 659 12.76 19.18 11.20
C LYS A 659 13.35 17.78 11.42
N VAL A 660 13.93 17.21 10.38
CA VAL A 660 14.53 15.86 10.39
C VAL A 660 16.02 15.99 10.12
N VAL A 661 16.85 15.51 11.03
CA VAL A 661 18.31 15.58 10.92
C VAL A 661 18.95 14.23 11.21
N ALA A 662 20.11 13.99 10.59
CA ALA A 662 20.96 12.84 10.92
C ALA A 662 21.94 13.24 12.02
N VAL A 663 22.07 12.38 13.04
CA VAL A 663 22.91 12.59 14.22
C VAL A 663 23.94 11.47 14.28
N ASP A 664 25.23 11.82 14.20
CA ASP A 664 26.34 10.85 14.24
C ASP A 664 26.87 10.70 15.66
N LEU A 665 26.40 9.68 16.37
CA LEU A 665 26.75 9.42 17.76
C LEU A 665 28.21 8.97 17.95
N THR A 666 28.91 8.56 16.88
CA THR A 666 30.33 8.19 16.96
C THR A 666 31.20 9.43 16.85
N ASN A 667 31.03 10.23 15.79
CA ASN A 667 32.00 11.28 15.46
C ASN A 667 31.68 12.65 16.05
N ASN A 668 30.42 12.93 16.34
CA ASN A 668 29.97 14.24 16.79
C ASN A 668 29.46 14.23 18.24
N GLY A 669 29.49 13.07 18.90
CA GLY A 669 29.11 12.89 20.30
C GLY A 669 27.65 12.52 20.53
N THR A 670 27.28 12.25 21.78
CA THR A 670 25.93 11.76 22.13
C THR A 670 24.96 12.87 22.52
N HIS A 671 25.42 14.12 22.61
CA HIS A 671 24.59 15.25 23.05
C HIS A 671 23.98 15.99 21.85
N VAL A 672 22.65 16.08 21.82
CA VAL A 672 21.89 16.81 20.80
C VAL A 672 21.19 18.00 21.45
N PHE A 673 21.38 19.20 20.92
CA PHE A 673 20.80 20.44 21.41
C PHE A 673 19.73 20.93 20.44
N VAL A 674 18.49 20.96 20.91
CA VAL A 674 17.33 21.45 20.16
C VAL A 674 16.92 22.80 20.75
N SER A 675 16.93 23.85 19.93
CA SER A 675 16.52 25.19 20.35
C SER A 675 15.62 25.84 19.32
N CYS A 676 14.73 26.72 19.75
CA CYS A 676 13.98 27.58 18.83
C CYS A 676 14.67 28.94 18.78
N ASN A 677 15.05 29.40 17.59
CA ASN A 677 15.53 30.76 17.41
C ASN A 677 14.32 31.72 17.56
N GLN A 678 14.38 32.61 18.56
CA GLN A 678 13.27 33.51 18.85
C GLN A 678 13.04 34.58 17.77
N GLU A 679 14.08 34.92 17.00
CA GLU A 679 14.00 35.93 15.94
C GLU A 679 13.40 35.35 14.66
N THR A 680 13.83 34.15 14.27
CA THR A 680 13.38 33.50 13.03
C THR A 680 12.22 32.54 13.22
N ASN A 681 11.90 32.19 14.47
CA ASN A 681 10.96 31.13 14.84
C ASN A 681 11.27 29.80 14.12
N GLU A 682 12.55 29.43 14.04
CA GLU A 682 13.04 28.21 13.40
C GLU A 682 13.67 27.26 14.43
N ILE A 683 13.47 25.95 14.24
CA ILE A 683 14.13 24.91 15.04
C ILE A 683 15.59 24.78 14.59
N ILE A 684 16.53 24.94 15.52
CA ILE A 684 17.96 24.69 15.34
C ILE A 684 18.33 23.44 16.12
N ILE A 685 18.91 22.46 15.43
CA ILE A 685 19.43 21.23 16.03
C ILE A 685 20.95 21.22 15.86
N LYS A 686 21.67 21.17 16.98
CA LYS A 686 23.13 21.06 17.00
C LYS A 686 23.57 19.82 17.77
N GLN A 687 24.79 19.36 17.56
CA GLN A 687 25.37 18.18 18.21
C GLN A 687 26.73 18.51 18.83
N GLY A 688 27.04 17.86 19.96
CA GLY A 688 28.33 17.97 20.63
C GLY A 688 28.72 16.73 21.45
N HIS A 689 29.99 16.69 21.86
CA HIS A 689 30.54 15.61 22.67
C HIS A 689 30.19 15.69 24.15
N GLU A 690 29.96 16.90 24.66
CA GLU A 690 29.75 17.12 26.08
C GLU A 690 28.48 17.95 26.34
N GLU A 691 27.94 17.82 27.54
CA GLU A 691 26.79 18.59 27.98
C GLU A 691 27.05 20.11 28.01
N ASN A 692 28.30 20.48 28.25
CA ASN A 692 28.74 21.87 28.42
C ASN A 692 29.57 22.38 27.24
N SER A 693 29.51 21.71 26.08
CA SER A 693 30.12 22.23 24.86
C SER A 693 29.69 23.67 24.62
N LYS A 694 30.66 24.55 24.33
CA LYS A 694 30.36 25.95 24.03
C LYS A 694 29.60 25.99 22.70
N GLU A 695 28.84 27.06 22.48
CA GLU A 695 28.04 27.17 21.27
C GLU A 695 28.87 27.10 19.97
N GLU A 696 30.13 27.51 20.03
CA GLU A 696 31.11 27.42 18.94
C GLU A 696 31.58 25.99 18.65
N ASP A 697 31.55 25.10 19.64
CA ASP A 697 31.95 23.69 19.52
C ASP A 697 30.80 22.80 18.99
N LEU A 698 29.58 23.34 18.93
CA LEU A 698 28.39 22.62 18.51
C LEU A 698 28.27 22.62 16.98
N ARG A 699 28.20 21.43 16.38
CA ARG A 699 27.97 21.27 14.94
C ARG A 699 26.49 21.33 14.64
N VAL A 700 26.08 22.19 13.70
CA VAL A 700 24.69 22.21 13.21
C VAL A 700 24.43 20.92 12.45
N CYS A 701 23.39 20.18 12.83
CA CYS A 701 23.02 18.96 12.12
C CYS A 701 22.35 19.32 10.78
N GLU A 702 22.81 18.70 9.69
CA GLU A 702 22.24 18.91 8.36
C GLU A 702 20.87 18.22 8.22
N GLU A 703 19.96 18.86 7.49
CA GLU A 703 18.65 18.28 7.19
C GLU A 703 18.78 17.13 6.20
N VAL A 704 18.11 16.01 6.53
CA VAL A 704 18.07 14.84 5.64
C VAL A 704 17.11 15.14 4.49
N GLY A 705 17.62 15.72 3.40
CA GLY A 705 16.87 15.92 2.15
C GLY A 705 16.96 17.29 1.47
N ALA A 706 17.79 18.23 1.95
CA ALA A 706 17.95 19.54 1.30
C ALA A 706 19.23 19.60 0.45
N ASN A 707 19.15 19.21 -0.83
CA ASN A 707 20.19 19.55 -1.81
C ASN A 707 20.14 21.05 -2.12
N LYS A 708 20.93 21.86 -1.41
CA LYS A 708 21.19 23.27 -1.74
C LYS A 708 22.64 23.43 -2.17
N SER A 709 22.83 23.82 -3.43
CA SER A 709 24.10 24.26 -3.99
C SER A 709 24.53 25.60 -3.36
N ILE A 710 25.74 25.65 -2.79
CA ILE A 710 26.37 26.89 -2.29
C ILE A 710 27.80 26.98 -2.86
N SER A 711 28.16 28.18 -3.36
CA SER A 711 29.47 28.53 -3.91
C SER A 711 30.49 28.93 -2.83
N SER A 712 31.76 28.54 -3.03
CA SER A 712 33.09 29.04 -2.56
C SER A 712 33.16 30.34 -1.71
N ALA A 713 34.08 30.60 -0.75
CA ALA A 713 35.31 30.03 -0.13
C ALA A 713 35.78 31.05 1.00
N PRO A 714 36.91 30.94 1.79
CA PRO A 714 38.10 30.06 1.67
C PRO A 714 38.74 29.40 2.93
N GLN A 715 39.48 28.30 2.64
CA GLN A 715 40.73 27.70 3.21
C GLN A 715 40.87 27.43 4.73
N THR A 716 41.28 26.22 5.18
CA THR A 716 42.67 25.70 5.05
C THR A 716 42.76 24.17 5.32
N GLU A 717 43.67 23.52 4.58
CA GLU A 717 44.36 22.22 4.76
C GLU A 717 43.71 20.85 4.40
N GLN A 718 44.53 20.08 3.65
CA GLN A 718 44.33 18.81 2.92
C GLN A 718 44.40 17.57 3.85
N PRO A 719 43.84 16.39 3.49
CA PRO A 719 44.52 15.49 2.54
C PRO A 719 43.66 14.58 1.63
N SER A 720 44.36 14.03 0.63
CA SER A 720 44.03 12.95 -0.32
C SER A 720 43.11 13.27 -1.52
N ALA A 721 43.63 13.03 -2.71
CA ALA A 721 42.98 13.28 -3.99
C ALA A 721 41.86 12.28 -4.25
N GLY A 722 40.63 12.64 -3.88
CA GLY A 722 39.43 11.93 -4.30
C GLY A 722 39.15 12.13 -5.79
N LYS A 723 38.74 11.05 -6.47
CA LYS A 723 38.20 11.08 -7.85
C LYS A 723 37.06 12.11 -7.89
N LYS A 724 37.17 13.14 -8.74
CA LYS A 724 36.06 14.06 -8.98
C LYS A 724 34.95 13.28 -9.69
N LEU A 725 33.81 13.16 -9.04
CA LEU A 725 32.62 12.50 -9.61
C LEU A 725 32.15 13.28 -10.84
N THR A 726 31.90 12.56 -11.92
CA THR A 726 31.28 13.10 -13.13
C THR A 726 29.78 13.23 -12.95
N GLU A 727 29.11 14.01 -13.80
CA GLU A 727 27.66 14.17 -13.77
C GLU A 727 26.92 12.83 -14.02
N GLN A 728 27.55 11.93 -14.79
CA GLN A 728 27.06 10.57 -15.00
C GLN A 728 27.16 9.71 -13.73
N ASP A 729 28.26 9.81 -12.97
CA ASP A 729 28.41 9.09 -11.69
C ASP A 729 27.35 9.54 -10.68
N ILE A 730 27.03 10.84 -10.67
CA ILE A 730 25.99 11.42 -9.81
C ILE A 730 24.60 10.91 -10.22
N GLU A 731 24.32 10.79 -11.52
CA GLU A 731 23.05 10.25 -12.01
C GLU A 731 22.90 8.75 -11.71
N LEU A 732 24.00 7.98 -11.82
CA LEU A 732 24.06 6.55 -11.47
C LEU A 732 23.83 6.33 -9.96
N LEU A 733 24.44 7.15 -9.10
CA LEU A 733 24.24 7.08 -7.65
C LEU A 733 22.80 7.40 -7.25
N LYS A 734 22.13 8.35 -7.94
CA LYS A 734 20.69 8.62 -7.74
C LYS A 734 19.83 7.42 -8.12
N LYS A 735 20.09 6.80 -9.28
CA LYS A 735 19.36 5.59 -9.71
C LYS A 735 19.54 4.43 -8.73
N LEU A 736 20.75 4.22 -8.20
CA LEU A 736 20.98 3.22 -7.16
C LEU A 736 20.19 3.49 -5.88
N ALA A 737 20.11 4.75 -5.44
CA ALA A 737 19.36 5.14 -4.24
C ALA A 737 17.85 4.92 -4.43
N ASP A 738 17.32 5.23 -5.62
CA ASP A 738 15.91 4.98 -5.96
C ASP A 738 15.59 3.47 -5.97
N LEU A 739 16.52 2.64 -6.47
CA LEU A 739 16.37 1.17 -6.47
C LEU A 739 16.43 0.58 -5.05
N LYS A 740 17.31 1.09 -4.18
CA LYS A 740 17.34 0.73 -2.75
C LYS A 740 16.03 1.13 -2.06
N ASN A 741 15.56 2.35 -2.27
CA ASN A 741 14.31 2.86 -1.68
C ASN A 741 13.07 2.10 -2.17
N ALA A 742 13.12 1.57 -3.39
CA ALA A 742 12.08 0.71 -3.94
C ALA A 742 12.13 -0.74 -3.38
N GLY A 743 13.14 -1.08 -2.57
CA GLY A 743 13.34 -2.43 -2.03
C GLY A 743 13.87 -3.44 -3.05
N ILE A 744 14.37 -2.96 -4.21
CA ILE A 744 14.86 -3.80 -5.32
C ILE A 744 16.30 -4.22 -5.07
N LEU A 745 17.13 -3.32 -4.55
CA LEU A 745 18.47 -3.67 -4.08
C LEU A 745 18.43 -3.95 -2.60
N THR A 746 19.02 -5.08 -2.20
CA THR A 746 19.37 -5.30 -0.81
C THR A 746 20.42 -4.26 -0.38
N GLU A 747 20.49 -3.97 0.93
CA GLU A 747 21.44 -3.00 1.49
C GLU A 747 22.89 -3.31 1.06
N THR A 748 23.24 -4.59 1.06
CA THR A 748 24.56 -5.10 0.64
C THR A 748 24.85 -4.88 -0.84
N GLU A 749 23.88 -5.13 -1.73
CA GLU A 749 24.04 -4.90 -3.18
C GLU A 749 24.12 -3.42 -3.53
N TYR A 750 23.34 -2.59 -2.83
CA TYR A 750 23.41 -1.14 -2.99
C TYR A 750 24.79 -0.61 -2.61
N GLU A 751 25.32 -0.98 -1.43
CA GLU A 751 26.64 -0.53 -1.00
C GLU A 751 27.77 -1.07 -1.88
N LEU A 752 27.66 -2.31 -2.39
CA LEU A 752 28.63 -2.86 -3.34
C LEU A 752 28.68 -2.04 -4.64
N LYS A 753 27.52 -1.80 -5.26
CA LYS A 753 27.42 -1.05 -6.53
C LYS A 753 27.78 0.44 -6.36
N LYS A 754 27.43 1.02 -5.21
CA LYS A 754 27.81 2.39 -4.84
C LYS A 754 29.33 2.51 -4.65
N LYS A 755 29.96 1.51 -4.03
CA LYS A 755 31.42 1.44 -3.89
C LYS A 755 32.11 1.33 -5.24
N ASP A 756 31.58 0.54 -6.17
CA ASP A 756 32.12 0.43 -7.53
C ASP A 756 32.03 1.74 -8.33
N ILE A 757 30.98 2.55 -8.15
CA ILE A 757 30.91 3.85 -8.83
C ILE A 757 31.88 4.87 -8.20
N LEU A 758 31.96 4.89 -6.86
CA LEU A 758 32.77 5.85 -6.10
C LEU A 758 34.27 5.53 -6.17
N PHE A 759 34.63 4.25 -6.17
CA PHE A 759 36.00 3.78 -6.01
C PHE A 759 36.44 2.81 -7.11
N GLY A 760 35.55 2.39 -8.00
CA GLY A 760 35.90 1.60 -9.17
C GLY A 760 36.72 2.41 -10.16
N ASN A 761 38.01 2.11 -10.17
CA ASN A 761 38.80 1.79 -11.36
C ASN A 761 39.85 0.77 -10.96
#